data_AF-A0A9D4AAV8-F1
#
_entry.id   AF-A0A9D4AAV8-F1
#
_cell.length_a   1.000
_cell.length_b   1.000
_cell.length_c   1.000
_cell.angle_alpha   90.00
_cell.angle_beta   90.00
_cell.angle_gamma   90.00
#
_symmetry.space_group_name_H-M   'P 1'
#
loop_
_entity.id
_entity.type
_entity.pdbx_description
1 polymer ?
#
loop_
_entity_poly.entity_id
_entity_poly.type
_entity_poly.pdbx_seq_one_letter_code
_entity_poly.pdbx_strand_id
1 'polypeptide(L)'
;MKVEQVLHMNGGMGKYSYGKNSSIQGTVILMVKPMLEETITELCSAMLPGADCLKVADLGCSAGPNSLLVVSEIIDTIDETCRRLNHPPPCLQAFLNDLPGNDFNAIFKYLLPSFYDRLEIQKGNKFAINKCFIAGVAGSFYGRLFPRNSLHFVHSSYAIMWISKAPKELVTEAGTALNKDNICVAKTSPHAVFEAYLDQFKRDFTLFLRCRADEIVPNGRMLLTTMGSIKSNDPLTIWEFVGLKLHDMVAEGLIEEEKLASFDLPYYAASTEEIKSVIEAEGSFKLGNMEVFKMDWDDHIKKADTKQVVDKTTRATMIAKDIRAVGEPILGSHFGEDIMDDLFLVSGIIDIIDETCRRLKHPPPCLQAFLNDLLGNDFNAIFKHLLRYFYERVEIEKGKNKCFVTATRKRLIEAKPRRRRKHPPNMFAKNNMPSAQTVMSTAASFAASVMVIQTVARNLLPYELKAYIFNNISMFFKSFSFQTTLIIEEFDGLTRNQIYKAAEIYLGTKTCSSMKLCKVSMGEKENKIVVSMAKNQETTDVFDGVKFKWRQVTRQVESKNVVFQGQSSNVRSEQRSFELRFHKKHKEKVLDSYLPSVLKESKRLMEEKKTLKLHTLGNDHMRRYVGGAETWQPIKLDHPANFGTLAMNTELKATIMEDLERFVKRKDYYRRVGKAWKRGYLLYGPPGTGKSSLIAAMANYLNFDIYDLELTAIHTNSDLRRVLIATGNRSILVVEDIDCSLELHDRQTEPQPSVAIKPNRTSQVTLSGLLNFIDGLWSSCGDERIIVFTTNHKDRLDPALLRPGRMDVHIHMSYCSPSGFDTLAVNYLGVNDHHSITRELLAKTSVTPAEVGEQLLKNEDPEAALKGLIDFLQQKVKEEDEIRVGDKS
;
A
#
# COMPACT_ATOMS: atom_id res chain seq x y z
N MET A 1 -2.16 -15.74 32.05
CA MET A 1 -2.00 -15.50 30.60
C MET A 1 -0.51 -15.55 30.21
N LYS A 2 -0.15 -15.96 28.98
CA LYS A 2 1.22 -15.90 28.43
C LYS A 2 1.30 -14.78 27.38
N VAL A 3 1.97 -13.67 27.70
CA VAL A 3 1.98 -12.45 26.85
C VAL A 3 2.41 -12.75 25.41
N GLU A 4 3.47 -13.54 25.22
CA GLU A 4 4.01 -13.91 23.90
C GLU A 4 3.04 -14.64 22.95
N GLN A 5 1.89 -15.12 23.46
CA GLN A 5 0.88 -15.85 22.69
C GLN A 5 -0.38 -15.04 22.38
N VAL A 6 -0.55 -13.86 22.99
CA VAL A 6 -1.79 -13.05 22.93
C VAL A 6 -1.54 -11.56 22.68
N LEU A 7 -0.33 -11.07 23.02
CA LEU A 7 0.07 -9.72 22.67
C LEU A 7 0.58 -9.74 21.23
N HIS A 8 -0.30 -9.37 20.33
CA HIS A 8 0.00 -8.91 18.99
C HIS A 8 -1.07 -7.88 18.61
N MET A 9 -0.80 -7.07 17.59
CA MET A 9 -1.81 -6.15 17.06
C MET A 9 -2.77 -6.90 16.13
N ASN A 10 -3.91 -6.33 15.78
CA ASN A 10 -4.86 -6.96 14.86
C ASN A 10 -4.24 -7.17 13.46
N GLY A 11 -4.12 -8.43 13.05
CA GLY A 11 -3.54 -8.83 11.76
C GLY A 11 -4.40 -8.54 10.53
N GLY A 12 -3.90 -8.98 9.37
CA GLY A 12 -4.56 -8.86 8.08
C GLY A 12 -4.80 -7.42 7.61
N MET A 13 -5.81 -7.25 6.74
CA MET A 13 -6.18 -5.98 6.11
C MET A 13 -7.68 -5.64 6.33
N GLY A 14 -8.28 -6.13 7.42
CA GLY A 14 -9.69 -5.98 7.76
C GLY A 14 -10.10 -4.56 8.19
N LYS A 15 -11.37 -4.37 8.59
CA LYS A 15 -11.87 -3.07 9.09
C LYS A 15 -11.11 -2.61 10.34
N TYR A 16 -10.78 -3.54 11.23
CA TYR A 16 -10.13 -3.32 12.52
C TYR A 16 -8.65 -3.75 12.54
N SER A 17 -8.04 -4.06 11.39
CA SER A 17 -6.62 -4.42 11.32
C SER A 17 -5.72 -3.23 11.68
N TYR A 18 -4.63 -3.48 12.38
CA TYR A 18 -3.62 -2.47 12.73
C TYR A 18 -3.10 -1.74 11.48
N GLY A 19 -2.84 -2.45 10.38
CA GLY A 19 -2.39 -1.87 9.11
C GLY A 19 -3.35 -0.86 8.44
N LYS A 20 -4.53 -0.61 9.01
CA LYS A 20 -5.48 0.45 8.60
C LYS A 20 -5.83 1.45 9.71
N ASN A 21 -5.41 1.18 10.94
CA ASN A 21 -5.74 1.97 12.15
C ASN A 21 -4.45 2.21 12.97
N SER A 22 -3.34 2.50 12.28
CA SER A 22 -2.00 2.77 12.84
C SER A 22 -1.47 4.17 12.48
N SER A 23 -2.37 5.10 12.15
CA SER A 23 -2.07 6.45 11.64
C SER A 23 -1.42 7.35 12.70
N ILE A 24 -1.73 7.13 13.97
CA ILE A 24 -1.12 7.82 15.12
C ILE A 24 0.38 7.51 15.18
N GLN A 25 0.73 6.22 15.16
CA GLN A 25 2.11 5.72 15.23
C GLN A 25 2.90 6.10 13.96
N GLY A 26 2.25 6.09 12.78
CA GLY A 26 2.85 6.59 11.54
C GLY A 26 3.13 8.10 11.58
N THR A 27 2.23 8.89 12.18
CA THR A 27 2.46 10.34 12.42
C THR A 27 3.63 10.57 13.38
N VAL A 28 3.79 9.73 14.40
CA VAL A 28 4.96 9.77 15.31
C VAL A 28 6.25 9.49 14.57
N ILE A 29 6.32 8.44 13.75
CA ILE A 29 7.53 8.11 12.96
C ILE A 29 7.94 9.29 12.07
N LEU A 30 6.99 9.98 11.45
CA LEU A 30 7.25 11.18 10.64
C LEU A 30 7.63 12.43 11.47
N MET A 31 7.28 12.49 12.75
CA MET A 31 7.75 13.54 13.67
C MET A 31 9.15 13.22 14.24
N VAL A 32 9.45 11.95 14.45
CA VAL A 32 10.75 11.39 14.89
C VAL A 32 11.80 11.48 13.77
N LYS A 33 11.37 11.52 12.51
CA LYS A 33 12.20 11.49 11.29
C LYS A 33 13.50 12.32 11.36
N PRO A 34 13.53 13.60 11.80
CA PRO A 34 14.78 14.37 11.81
C PRO A 34 15.88 13.75 12.70
N MET A 35 15.50 13.12 13.82
CA MET A 35 16.46 12.42 14.68
C MET A 35 16.86 11.06 14.09
N LEU A 36 15.99 10.38 13.34
CA LEU A 36 16.35 9.18 12.57
C LEU A 36 17.34 9.53 11.45
N GLU A 37 17.09 10.62 10.71
CA GLU A 37 17.98 11.16 9.68
C GLU A 37 19.36 11.50 10.27
N GLU A 38 19.41 12.20 11.40
CA GLU A 38 20.65 12.51 12.13
C GLU A 38 21.38 11.22 12.58
N THR A 39 20.67 10.29 13.22
CA THR A 39 21.22 9.02 13.73
C THR A 39 21.87 8.19 12.63
N ILE A 40 21.16 7.98 11.53
CA ILE A 40 21.65 7.20 10.39
C ILE A 40 22.76 7.95 9.65
N THR A 41 22.70 9.28 9.56
CA THR A 41 23.77 10.12 8.99
C THR A 41 25.08 9.96 9.78
N GLU A 42 25.05 10.03 11.11
CA GLU A 42 26.25 9.85 11.92
C GLU A 42 26.77 8.41 11.90
N LEU A 43 25.88 7.41 11.96
CA LEU A 43 26.24 6.00 11.83
C LEU A 43 26.95 5.71 10.51
N CYS A 44 26.39 6.20 9.39
CA CYS A 44 27.00 6.09 8.06
C CYS A 44 28.37 6.78 8.04
N SER A 45 28.47 7.98 8.62
CA SER A 45 29.72 8.76 8.64
C SER A 45 30.82 8.09 9.48
N ALA A 46 30.47 7.24 10.45
CA ALA A 46 31.40 6.42 11.23
C ALA A 46 31.74 5.06 10.56
N MET A 47 30.78 4.42 9.88
CA MET A 47 30.89 3.01 9.44
C MET A 47 31.14 2.80 7.94
N LEU A 48 30.85 3.78 7.06
CA LEU A 48 31.02 3.62 5.61
C LEU A 48 32.47 3.34 5.15
N PRO A 49 33.54 3.79 5.86
CA PRO A 49 34.93 3.38 5.57
C PRO A 49 35.26 1.89 5.88
N GLY A 50 34.41 0.95 5.45
CA GLY A 50 34.65 -0.49 5.60
C GLY A 50 33.41 -1.40 5.56
N ALA A 51 32.18 -0.87 5.63
CA ALA A 51 30.96 -1.68 5.70
C ALA A 51 30.30 -1.94 4.33
N ASP A 52 30.45 -3.16 3.78
CA ASP A 52 29.74 -3.60 2.57
C ASP A 52 28.21 -3.69 2.76
N CYS A 53 27.76 -3.99 3.99
CA CYS A 53 26.35 -4.19 4.33
C CYS A 53 26.02 -3.63 5.72
N LEU A 54 25.14 -2.63 5.77
CA LEU A 54 24.52 -2.15 7.00
C LEU A 54 23.36 -3.09 7.38
N LYS A 55 23.37 -3.53 8.63
CA LYS A 55 22.33 -4.38 9.22
C LYS A 55 21.51 -3.59 10.22
N VAL A 56 20.21 -3.51 10.04
CA VAL A 56 19.30 -2.72 10.87
C VAL A 56 18.15 -3.59 11.37
N ALA A 57 17.65 -3.35 12.58
CA ALA A 57 16.47 -4.06 13.11
C ALA A 57 15.41 -3.08 13.58
N ASP A 58 14.14 -3.40 13.31
CA ASP A 58 12.95 -2.70 13.83
C ASP A 58 12.23 -3.66 14.78
N LEU A 59 12.16 -3.30 16.07
CA LEU A 59 11.71 -4.17 17.15
C LEU A 59 10.33 -3.75 17.65
N GLY A 60 9.33 -4.63 17.44
CA GLY A 60 7.91 -4.31 17.53
C GLY A 60 7.33 -3.83 16.20
N CYS A 61 7.68 -4.51 15.10
CA CYS A 61 7.29 -4.09 13.74
C CYS A 61 5.77 -4.18 13.46
N SER A 62 5.02 -4.95 14.27
CA SER A 62 3.60 -5.25 14.10
C SER A 62 3.29 -5.86 12.72
N ALA A 63 2.04 -5.77 12.26
CA ALA A 63 1.54 -6.21 10.96
C ALA A 63 1.25 -5.04 9.99
N GLY A 64 1.69 -3.82 10.33
CA GLY A 64 1.31 -2.57 9.65
C GLY A 64 2.36 -2.00 8.67
N PRO A 65 2.00 -0.97 7.89
CA PRO A 65 2.91 -0.32 6.93
C PRO A 65 4.02 0.51 7.60
N ASN A 66 3.85 0.85 8.87
CA ASN A 66 4.73 1.75 9.62
C ASN A 66 6.19 1.26 9.70
N SER A 67 6.41 -0.05 9.82
CA SER A 67 7.76 -0.63 9.83
C SER A 67 8.49 -0.42 8.49
N LEU A 68 7.80 -0.65 7.37
CA LEU A 68 8.36 -0.40 6.03
C LEU A 68 8.54 1.09 5.73
N LEU A 69 7.79 1.99 6.38
CA LEU A 69 8.08 3.43 6.34
C LEU A 69 9.43 3.75 7.00
N VAL A 70 9.71 3.21 8.20
CA VAL A 70 11.01 3.37 8.87
C VAL A 70 12.15 2.86 7.99
N VAL A 71 12.00 1.69 7.37
CA VAL A 71 13.02 1.16 6.45
C VAL A 71 13.21 2.06 5.22
N SER A 72 12.14 2.66 4.66
CA SER A 72 12.26 3.64 3.58
C SER A 72 13.09 4.86 3.98
N GLU A 73 12.81 5.43 5.15
CA GLU A 73 13.51 6.63 5.65
C GLU A 73 14.98 6.36 5.98
N ILE A 74 15.30 5.15 6.46
CA ILE A 74 16.69 4.68 6.61
C ILE A 74 17.38 4.61 5.24
N ILE A 75 16.73 4.02 4.21
CA ILE A 75 17.29 3.94 2.85
C ILE A 75 17.54 5.34 2.27
N ASP A 76 16.57 6.25 2.37
CA ASP A 76 16.69 7.61 1.87
C ASP A 76 17.84 8.39 2.55
N THR A 77 18.01 8.22 3.86
CA THR A 77 19.11 8.83 4.62
C THR A 77 20.48 8.24 4.26
N ILE A 78 20.57 6.91 4.08
CA ILE A 78 21.79 6.25 3.60
C ILE A 78 22.16 6.79 2.23
N ASP A 79 21.21 6.88 1.29
CA ASP A 79 21.45 7.40 -0.05
C ASP A 79 21.90 8.87 -0.04
N GLU A 80 21.30 9.74 0.78
CA GLU A 80 21.76 11.13 0.96
C GLU A 80 23.19 11.20 1.52
N THR A 81 23.47 10.43 2.57
CA THR A 81 24.77 10.47 3.23
C THR A 81 25.88 9.90 2.34
N CYS A 82 25.62 8.80 1.62
CA CYS A 82 26.58 8.21 0.68
C CYS A 82 26.85 9.14 -0.50
N ARG A 83 25.81 9.77 -1.09
CA ARG A 83 25.97 10.81 -2.11
C ARG A 83 26.80 11.99 -1.61
N ARG A 84 26.56 12.47 -0.38
CA ARG A 84 27.29 13.59 0.24
C ARG A 84 28.76 13.28 0.52
N LEU A 85 29.07 12.01 0.86
CA LEU A 85 30.42 11.52 1.12
C LEU A 85 31.12 11.00 -0.16
N ASN A 86 30.47 11.08 -1.33
CA ASN A 86 30.94 10.53 -2.60
C ASN A 86 31.34 9.03 -2.52
N HIS A 87 30.59 8.26 -1.73
CA HIS A 87 30.80 6.83 -1.52
C HIS A 87 29.67 6.02 -2.19
N PRO A 88 29.93 4.83 -2.75
CA PRO A 88 28.84 3.93 -3.13
C PRO A 88 27.98 3.58 -1.90
N PRO A 89 26.64 3.61 -2.00
CA PRO A 89 25.78 3.19 -0.90
C PRO A 89 25.94 1.68 -0.64
N PRO A 90 25.99 1.24 0.62
CA PRO A 90 26.16 -0.17 0.98
C PRO A 90 24.91 -0.99 0.65
N CYS A 91 24.98 -2.29 0.85
CA CYS A 91 23.78 -3.11 1.02
C CYS A 91 23.09 -2.74 2.35
N LEU A 92 21.76 -2.81 2.39
CA LEU A 92 20.94 -2.78 3.60
C LEU A 92 20.28 -4.14 3.82
N GLN A 93 20.44 -4.69 5.02
CA GLN A 93 19.64 -5.83 5.49
C GLN A 93 18.79 -5.36 6.68
N ALA A 94 17.47 -5.36 6.52
CA ALA A 94 16.53 -4.92 7.54
C ALA A 94 15.76 -6.11 8.15
N PHE A 95 15.81 -6.22 9.47
CA PHE A 95 15.15 -7.26 10.24
C PHE A 95 13.91 -6.70 10.93
N LEU A 96 12.74 -7.23 10.59
CA LEU A 96 11.47 -6.84 11.20
C LEU A 96 11.17 -7.86 12.31
N ASN A 97 11.25 -7.42 13.56
CA ASN A 97 11.04 -8.26 14.73
C ASN A 97 9.70 -7.96 15.40
N ASP A 98 9.01 -9.02 15.79
CA ASP A 98 7.83 -8.98 16.67
C ASP A 98 7.65 -10.34 17.36
N LEU A 99 6.65 -10.47 18.21
CA LEU A 99 6.32 -11.72 18.89
C LEU A 99 5.82 -12.80 17.91
N PRO A 100 5.94 -14.10 18.24
CA PRO A 100 5.54 -15.18 17.33
C PRO A 100 4.06 -15.22 16.92
N GLY A 101 3.18 -14.53 17.66
CA GLY A 101 1.77 -14.35 17.29
C GLY A 101 1.50 -13.27 16.24
N ASN A 102 2.49 -12.44 15.87
CA ASN A 102 2.31 -11.35 14.92
C ASN A 102 2.06 -11.85 13.47
N ASP A 103 1.21 -11.13 12.73
CA ASP A 103 0.88 -11.46 11.34
C ASP A 103 1.96 -10.96 10.36
N PHE A 104 3.12 -11.62 10.38
CA PHE A 104 4.17 -11.44 9.38
C PHE A 104 3.69 -11.74 7.95
N ASN A 105 2.62 -12.55 7.77
CA ASN A 105 2.05 -12.79 6.45
C ASN A 105 1.41 -11.53 5.88
N ALA A 106 0.79 -10.67 6.70
CA ALA A 106 0.26 -9.39 6.23
C ALA A 106 1.35 -8.51 5.61
N ILE A 107 2.49 -8.37 6.30
CA ILE A 107 3.65 -7.62 5.78
C ILE A 107 4.15 -8.26 4.48
N PHE A 108 4.56 -9.53 4.51
CA PHE A 108 5.26 -10.15 3.38
C PHE A 108 4.38 -10.40 2.15
N LYS A 109 3.07 -10.59 2.33
CA LYS A 109 2.14 -10.89 1.24
C LYS A 109 1.46 -9.65 0.65
N TYR A 110 1.19 -8.61 1.44
CA TYR A 110 0.40 -7.46 0.99
C TYR A 110 1.18 -6.14 0.94
N LEU A 111 2.17 -5.95 1.82
CA LEU A 111 2.86 -4.66 1.95
C LEU A 111 4.23 -4.67 1.25
N LEU A 112 5.02 -5.73 1.45
CA LEU A 112 6.39 -5.85 0.97
C LEU A 112 6.55 -5.81 -0.56
N PRO A 113 5.69 -6.43 -1.40
CA PRO A 113 5.81 -6.30 -2.85
C PRO A 113 5.71 -4.84 -3.31
N SER A 114 4.70 -4.12 -2.82
CA SER A 114 4.50 -2.69 -3.14
C SER A 114 5.67 -1.80 -2.70
N PHE A 115 6.42 -2.21 -1.67
CA PHE A 115 7.60 -1.52 -1.18
C PHE A 115 8.77 -1.65 -2.13
N TYR A 116 9.02 -2.85 -2.66
CA TYR A 116 10.02 -3.04 -3.72
C TYR A 116 9.61 -2.35 -5.03
N ASP A 117 8.34 -2.40 -5.44
CA ASP A 117 7.83 -1.67 -6.61
C ASP A 117 8.14 -0.17 -6.51
N ARG A 118 7.89 0.44 -5.34
CA ARG A 118 8.20 1.87 -5.08
C ARG A 118 9.68 2.16 -5.15
N LEU A 119 10.52 1.35 -4.49
CA LEU A 119 11.97 1.54 -4.52
C LEU A 119 12.50 1.47 -5.95
N GLU A 120 12.01 0.54 -6.78
CA GLU A 120 12.43 0.44 -8.18
C GLU A 120 12.00 1.66 -9.00
N ILE A 121 10.75 2.13 -8.83
CA ILE A 121 10.23 3.33 -9.51
C ILE A 121 10.99 4.61 -9.08
N GLN A 122 11.37 4.73 -7.81
CA GLN A 122 11.97 5.94 -7.24
C GLN A 122 13.50 5.99 -7.37
N LYS A 123 14.19 4.84 -7.33
CA LYS A 123 15.66 4.72 -7.29
C LYS A 123 16.26 4.07 -8.54
N GLY A 124 15.44 3.42 -9.37
CA GLY A 124 15.84 2.67 -10.56
C GLY A 124 16.40 1.27 -10.26
N ASN A 125 16.36 0.41 -11.27
CA ASN A 125 16.66 -1.03 -11.17
C ASN A 125 18.05 -1.37 -10.59
N LYS A 126 19.01 -0.44 -10.65
CA LYS A 126 20.38 -0.64 -10.13
C LYS A 126 20.48 -0.58 -8.60
N PHE A 127 19.48 -0.04 -7.91
CA PHE A 127 19.54 0.11 -6.44
C PHE A 127 18.51 -0.79 -5.73
N ALA A 128 17.24 -0.76 -6.16
CA ALA A 128 16.15 -1.39 -5.43
C ALA A 128 16.28 -2.91 -5.25
N ILE A 129 16.59 -3.65 -6.32
CA ILE A 129 16.51 -5.12 -6.35
C ILE A 129 17.73 -5.80 -5.71
N ASN A 130 18.92 -5.18 -5.81
CA ASN A 130 20.18 -5.82 -5.45
C ASN A 130 20.81 -5.31 -4.14
N LYS A 131 20.16 -4.38 -3.42
CA LYS A 131 20.74 -3.77 -2.20
C LYS A 131 19.83 -3.68 -0.97
N CYS A 132 18.56 -4.06 -1.01
CA CYS A 132 17.70 -4.05 0.18
C CYS A 132 17.09 -5.44 0.45
N PHE A 133 17.49 -6.09 1.54
CA PHE A 133 16.99 -7.41 1.94
C PHE A 133 16.20 -7.32 3.24
N ILE A 134 14.91 -7.67 3.19
CA ILE A 134 14.01 -7.62 4.36
C ILE A 134 13.74 -9.04 4.86
N ALA A 135 13.88 -9.26 6.17
CA ALA A 135 13.66 -10.55 6.83
C ALA A 135 12.83 -10.42 8.11
N GLY A 136 12.01 -11.43 8.43
CA GLY A 136 11.24 -11.50 9.67
C GLY A 136 11.97 -12.23 10.78
N VAL A 137 11.85 -11.75 12.02
CA VAL A 137 12.47 -12.35 13.21
C VAL A 137 11.42 -12.48 14.32
N ALA A 138 10.81 -13.66 14.42
CA ALA A 138 9.80 -13.95 15.44
C ALA A 138 10.46 -14.24 16.79
N GLY A 139 10.16 -13.43 17.81
CA GLY A 139 10.67 -13.62 19.18
C GLY A 139 10.57 -12.36 20.03
N SER A 140 10.56 -12.53 21.36
CA SER A 140 10.54 -11.41 22.31
C SER A 140 11.86 -10.65 22.33
N PHE A 141 11.81 -9.33 22.12
CA PHE A 141 12.98 -8.45 22.20
C PHE A 141 13.55 -8.29 23.62
N TYR A 142 12.88 -8.79 24.66
CA TYR A 142 13.48 -8.93 25.98
C TYR A 142 14.50 -10.08 26.07
N GLY A 143 14.56 -10.93 25.04
CA GLY A 143 15.60 -11.94 24.83
C GLY A 143 16.61 -11.56 23.74
N ARG A 144 17.55 -12.49 23.53
CA ARG A 144 18.47 -12.50 22.40
C ARG A 144 17.73 -12.91 21.13
N LEU A 145 17.92 -12.13 20.06
CA LEU A 145 17.29 -12.31 18.75
C LEU A 145 18.33 -12.46 17.63
N PHE A 146 19.52 -11.90 17.81
CA PHE A 146 20.55 -11.77 16.77
C PHE A 146 21.90 -12.33 17.27
N PRO A 147 22.83 -12.71 16.37
CA PRO A 147 24.21 -13.02 16.74
C PRO A 147 24.92 -11.83 17.41
N ARG A 148 26.00 -12.09 18.15
CA ARG A 148 26.82 -11.01 18.72
C ARG A 148 27.43 -10.13 17.64
N ASN A 149 27.54 -8.83 17.91
CA ASN A 149 28.15 -7.81 17.05
C ASN A 149 27.68 -7.92 15.58
N SER A 150 26.36 -7.94 15.38
CA SER A 150 25.75 -8.18 14.06
C SER A 150 24.80 -7.09 13.56
N LEU A 151 24.31 -6.20 14.44
CA LEU A 151 23.47 -5.06 14.08
C LEU A 151 24.24 -3.74 14.14
N HIS A 152 24.01 -2.86 13.17
CA HIS A 152 24.58 -1.51 13.13
C HIS A 152 23.59 -0.47 13.69
N PHE A 153 22.30 -0.70 13.48
CA PHE A 153 21.22 0.15 14.00
C PHE A 153 20.07 -0.67 14.56
N VAL A 154 19.46 -0.19 15.64
CA VAL A 154 18.20 -0.69 16.20
C VAL A 154 17.19 0.46 16.29
N HIS A 155 16.02 0.25 15.73
CA HIS A 155 14.84 1.08 15.95
C HIS A 155 13.83 0.32 16.80
N SER A 156 13.10 1.03 17.65
CA SER A 156 11.87 0.53 18.24
C SER A 156 10.92 1.70 18.52
N SER A 157 9.68 1.59 18.06
CA SER A 157 8.65 2.61 18.26
C SER A 157 7.36 1.97 18.74
N TYR A 158 6.81 2.48 19.84
CA TYR A 158 5.55 2.04 20.44
C TYR A 158 5.52 0.57 20.91
N ALA A 159 6.69 -0.01 21.22
CA ALA A 159 6.81 -1.40 21.69
C ALA A 159 7.25 -1.52 23.17
N ILE A 160 8.22 -0.72 23.62
CA ILE A 160 8.93 -0.93 24.90
C ILE A 160 8.05 -0.76 26.16
N MET A 161 6.92 -0.05 26.07
CA MET A 161 5.95 0.04 27.17
C MET A 161 5.15 -1.26 27.41
N TRP A 162 5.24 -2.26 26.52
CA TRP A 162 4.62 -3.57 26.71
C TRP A 162 5.56 -4.53 27.45
N ILE A 163 5.52 -4.50 28.78
CA ILE A 163 6.33 -5.35 29.66
C ILE A 163 6.10 -6.85 29.43
N SER A 164 7.07 -7.70 29.77
CA SER A 164 7.07 -9.14 29.41
C SER A 164 5.94 -9.97 30.06
N LYS A 165 5.34 -9.43 31.12
CA LYS A 165 4.24 -10.00 31.91
C LYS A 165 3.63 -8.90 32.78
N ALA A 166 2.37 -9.06 33.16
CA ALA A 166 1.86 -8.38 34.35
C ALA A 166 2.68 -8.81 35.59
N PRO A 167 2.94 -7.91 36.56
CA PRO A 167 3.61 -8.28 37.80
C PRO A 167 2.82 -9.37 38.55
N LYS A 168 3.51 -10.38 39.08
CA LYS A 168 2.87 -11.47 39.84
C LYS A 168 2.48 -11.06 41.26
N GLU A 169 3.13 -10.01 41.72
CA GLU A 169 3.06 -9.43 43.05
C GLU A 169 1.73 -8.69 43.30
N LEU A 170 0.85 -8.62 42.29
CA LEU A 170 -0.47 -7.99 42.34
C LEU A 170 -1.59 -8.88 42.89
N VAL A 171 -1.29 -10.15 43.20
CA VAL A 171 -2.20 -11.04 43.94
C VAL A 171 -1.59 -11.34 45.31
N THR A 172 -2.35 -11.10 46.38
CA THR A 172 -1.90 -11.37 47.75
C THR A 172 -1.80 -12.87 48.04
N GLU A 173 -1.13 -13.25 49.14
CA GLU A 173 -1.10 -14.64 49.63
C GLU A 173 -2.51 -15.19 49.96
N ALA A 174 -3.49 -14.31 50.18
CA ALA A 174 -4.90 -14.66 50.39
C ALA A 174 -5.72 -14.76 49.08
N GLY A 175 -5.07 -14.63 47.91
CA GLY A 175 -5.71 -14.70 46.60
C GLY A 175 -6.45 -13.45 46.15
N THR A 176 -6.40 -12.35 46.91
CA THR A 176 -7.07 -11.08 46.53
C THR A 176 -6.20 -10.24 45.59
N ALA A 177 -6.82 -9.64 44.57
CA ALA A 177 -6.16 -8.73 43.65
C ALA A 177 -5.94 -7.34 44.28
N LEU A 178 -4.72 -6.83 44.20
CA LEU A 178 -4.31 -5.50 44.69
C LEU A 178 -4.77 -4.35 43.77
N ASN A 179 -5.06 -4.65 42.50
CA ASN A 179 -5.49 -3.67 41.50
C ASN A 179 -6.98 -3.83 41.10
N LYS A 180 -7.77 -4.56 41.90
CA LYS A 180 -9.12 -5.11 41.60
C LYS A 180 -10.02 -4.28 40.67
N ASP A 181 -10.06 -2.96 40.84
CA ASP A 181 -10.98 -2.06 40.13
C ASP A 181 -10.39 -1.46 38.82
N ASN A 182 -9.16 -1.81 38.43
CA ASN A 182 -8.47 -1.26 37.25
C ASN A 182 -7.69 -2.33 36.48
N ILE A 183 -7.67 -2.26 35.14
CA ILE A 183 -6.91 -3.19 34.30
C ILE A 183 -5.42 -2.85 34.13
N CYS A 184 -4.95 -1.76 34.73
CA CYS A 184 -3.57 -1.28 34.61
C CYS A 184 -3.23 -0.38 35.80
N VAL A 185 -2.01 0.16 35.84
CA VAL A 185 -1.68 1.27 36.74
C VAL A 185 -2.60 2.46 36.41
N ALA A 186 -3.41 2.86 37.38
CA ALA A 186 -4.37 3.96 37.28
C ALA A 186 -4.18 4.94 38.45
N LYS A 187 -4.78 6.13 38.38
CA LYS A 187 -4.69 7.12 39.46
C LYS A 187 -5.31 6.65 40.79
N THR A 188 -6.17 5.63 40.72
CA THR A 188 -6.87 4.93 41.80
C THR A 188 -6.08 3.75 42.37
N SER A 189 -5.06 3.23 41.68
CA SER A 189 -4.31 2.05 42.11
C SER A 189 -3.49 2.32 43.40
N PRO A 190 -3.37 1.35 44.32
CA PRO A 190 -2.46 1.45 45.47
C PRO A 190 -0.99 1.64 45.05
N HIS A 191 -0.18 2.30 45.89
CA HIS A 191 1.23 2.58 45.56
C HIS A 191 2.06 1.33 45.24
N ALA A 192 1.80 0.21 45.93
CA ALA A 192 2.45 -1.08 45.66
C ALA A 192 2.22 -1.59 44.22
N VAL A 193 1.12 -1.22 43.57
CA VAL A 193 0.86 -1.53 42.16
C VAL A 193 1.83 -0.77 41.26
N PHE A 194 2.04 0.53 41.51
CA PHE A 194 3.04 1.34 40.80
C PHE A 194 4.45 0.75 40.98
N GLU A 195 4.83 0.40 42.21
CA GLU A 195 6.14 -0.19 42.50
C GLU A 195 6.33 -1.54 41.78
N ALA A 196 5.35 -2.44 41.82
CA ALA A 196 5.42 -3.75 41.15
C ALA A 196 5.53 -3.63 39.62
N TYR A 197 4.76 -2.73 39.00
CA TYR A 197 4.83 -2.45 37.56
C TYR A 197 6.14 -1.78 37.17
N LEU A 198 6.61 -0.79 37.93
CA LEU A 198 7.88 -0.10 37.70
C LEU A 198 9.07 -1.07 37.84
N ASP A 199 9.07 -1.95 38.84
CA ASP A 199 10.13 -2.95 38.99
C ASP A 199 10.09 -4.03 37.91
N GLN A 200 8.91 -4.38 37.41
CA GLN A 200 8.80 -5.25 36.24
C GLN A 200 9.34 -4.56 34.98
N PHE A 201 9.01 -3.29 34.75
CA PHE A 201 9.59 -2.47 33.68
C PHE A 201 11.12 -2.35 33.78
N LYS A 202 11.68 -2.05 34.97
CA LYS A 202 13.14 -2.00 35.19
C LYS A 202 13.80 -3.31 34.78
N ARG A 203 13.28 -4.46 35.25
CA ARG A 203 13.79 -5.79 34.92
C ARG A 203 13.80 -6.04 33.42
N ASP A 204 12.66 -5.80 32.76
CA ASP A 204 12.50 -6.04 31.33
C ASP A 204 13.35 -5.09 30.48
N PHE A 205 13.39 -3.79 30.79
CA PHE A 205 14.17 -2.82 30.04
C PHE A 205 15.69 -3.00 30.25
N THR A 206 16.15 -3.40 31.44
CA THR A 206 17.54 -3.86 31.64
C THR A 206 17.87 -5.11 30.81
N LEU A 207 16.95 -6.08 30.69
CA LEU A 207 17.16 -7.25 29.83
C LEU A 207 17.20 -6.88 28.34
N PHE A 208 16.33 -5.98 27.88
CA PHE A 208 16.37 -5.41 26.54
C PHE A 208 17.72 -4.75 26.24
N LEU A 209 18.16 -3.81 27.09
CA LEU A 209 19.43 -3.10 26.91
C LEU A 209 20.60 -4.10 26.86
N ARG A 210 20.70 -5.04 27.80
CA ARG A 210 21.75 -6.08 27.78
C ARG A 210 21.73 -6.92 26.51
N CYS A 211 20.55 -7.35 26.05
CA CYS A 211 20.44 -8.14 24.83
C CYS A 211 20.83 -7.33 23.58
N ARG A 212 20.54 -6.03 23.53
CA ARG A 212 20.96 -5.15 22.43
C ARG A 212 22.45 -4.81 22.46
N ALA A 213 23.02 -4.55 23.63
CA ALA A 213 24.46 -4.33 23.79
C ALA A 213 25.28 -5.53 23.31
N ASP A 214 24.77 -6.74 23.58
CA ASP A 214 25.37 -8.01 23.17
C ASP A 214 25.13 -8.34 21.67
N GLU A 215 24.46 -7.48 20.89
CA GLU A 215 24.04 -7.69 19.49
C GLU A 215 24.47 -6.57 18.53
N ILE A 216 24.53 -5.33 19.02
CA ILE A 216 24.94 -4.16 18.27
C ILE A 216 26.48 -4.15 18.14
N VAL A 217 27.01 -3.70 17.00
CA VAL A 217 28.45 -3.56 16.76
C VAL A 217 29.03 -2.37 17.54
N PRO A 218 30.34 -2.36 17.84
CA PRO A 218 31.01 -1.18 18.38
C PRO A 218 30.72 0.11 17.59
N ASN A 219 30.27 1.15 18.28
CA ASN A 219 29.77 2.43 17.75
C ASN A 219 28.44 2.37 16.96
N GLY A 220 27.74 1.23 17.01
CA GLY A 220 26.36 1.11 16.54
C GLY A 220 25.39 1.92 17.41
N ARG A 221 24.13 2.06 16.95
CA ARG A 221 23.19 3.03 17.52
C ARG A 221 21.79 2.48 17.69
N MET A 222 21.03 3.08 18.61
CA MET A 222 19.67 2.68 18.91
C MET A 222 18.76 3.90 19.13
N LEU A 223 17.64 3.95 18.41
CA LEU A 223 16.63 5.00 18.52
C LEU A 223 15.32 4.40 19.05
N LEU A 224 14.88 4.89 20.21
CA LEU A 224 13.71 4.39 20.93
C LEU A 224 12.63 5.46 21.00
N THR A 225 11.39 5.09 20.70
CA THR A 225 10.20 5.94 20.89
C THR A 225 9.12 5.15 21.63
N THR A 226 8.56 5.71 22.69
CA THR A 226 7.58 5.04 23.56
C THR A 226 6.50 6.01 24.02
N MET A 227 5.34 5.47 24.42
CA MET A 227 4.49 6.20 25.35
C MET A 227 5.12 6.17 26.75
N GLY A 228 4.96 7.25 27.50
CA GLY A 228 5.55 7.43 28.83
C GLY A 228 4.73 8.40 29.68
N SER A 229 5.30 8.93 30.76
CA SER A 229 4.67 10.00 31.54
C SER A 229 5.57 11.23 31.73
N ILE A 230 4.93 12.38 31.96
CA ILE A 230 5.57 13.66 32.34
C ILE A 230 6.05 13.62 33.79
N LYS A 231 5.52 12.70 34.61
CA LYS A 231 5.89 12.52 36.02
C LYS A 231 5.77 11.06 36.43
N SER A 232 6.71 10.59 37.25
CA SER A 232 6.52 9.37 38.03
C SER A 232 5.22 9.45 38.86
N ASN A 233 4.49 8.35 38.96
CA ASN A 233 3.17 8.23 39.58
C ASN A 233 2.03 9.11 39.00
N ASP A 234 2.12 9.53 37.73
CA ASP A 234 1.01 10.14 36.97
C ASP A 234 0.70 9.24 35.74
N PRO A 235 -0.05 8.13 35.90
CA PRO A 235 -0.06 6.99 34.99
C PRO A 235 -1.07 7.14 33.84
N LEU A 236 -1.38 8.38 33.46
CA LEU A 236 -2.61 8.72 32.76
C LEU A 236 -2.58 8.24 31.30
N THR A 237 -3.25 7.11 31.06
CA THR A 237 -3.17 6.29 29.85
C THR A 237 -4.57 5.99 29.32
N ILE A 238 -4.66 5.55 28.05
CA ILE A 238 -5.96 5.18 27.45
C ILE A 238 -6.57 3.93 28.12
N TRP A 239 -5.74 3.07 28.70
CA TRP A 239 -6.16 1.82 29.35
C TRP A 239 -6.93 2.05 30.66
N GLU A 240 -6.70 3.17 31.37
CA GLU A 240 -7.55 3.56 32.52
C GLU A 240 -9.02 3.67 32.08
N PHE A 241 -9.28 4.24 30.89
CA PHE A 241 -10.64 4.41 30.37
C PHE A 241 -11.24 3.13 29.79
N VAL A 242 -10.43 2.23 29.23
CA VAL A 242 -10.88 0.88 28.84
C VAL A 242 -11.27 0.07 30.09
N GLY A 243 -10.51 0.20 31.18
CA GLY A 243 -10.85 -0.37 32.49
C GLY A 243 -12.19 0.15 33.03
N LEU A 244 -12.45 1.45 32.92
CA LEU A 244 -13.74 2.04 33.31
C LEU A 244 -14.92 1.43 32.53
N LYS A 245 -14.85 1.29 31.20
CA LYS A 245 -15.97 0.66 30.45
C LYS A 245 -16.10 -0.83 30.75
N LEU A 246 -15.01 -1.56 31.02
CA LEU A 246 -15.10 -2.94 31.49
C LEU A 246 -15.80 -3.03 32.86
N HIS A 247 -15.55 -2.09 33.78
CA HIS A 247 -16.26 -1.99 35.05
C HIS A 247 -17.76 -1.69 34.85
N ASP A 248 -18.11 -0.78 33.93
CA ASP A 248 -19.51 -0.55 33.55
C ASP A 248 -20.15 -1.82 32.97
N MET A 249 -19.42 -2.60 32.16
CA MET A 249 -19.91 -3.87 31.60
C MET A 249 -20.09 -4.96 32.66
N VAL A 250 -19.33 -4.94 33.77
CA VAL A 250 -19.60 -5.77 34.96
C VAL A 250 -20.91 -5.32 35.63
N ALA A 251 -21.12 -4.01 35.80
CA ALA A 251 -22.36 -3.47 36.37
C ALA A 251 -23.61 -3.69 35.48
N GLU A 252 -23.43 -3.75 34.16
CA GLU A 252 -24.43 -4.13 33.16
C GLU A 252 -24.69 -5.65 33.12
N GLY A 253 -23.88 -6.46 33.80
CA GLY A 253 -24.00 -7.93 33.83
C GLY A 253 -23.46 -8.64 32.57
N LEU A 254 -22.69 -7.95 31.73
CA LEU A 254 -22.08 -8.49 30.51
C LEU A 254 -20.74 -9.21 30.78
N ILE A 255 -20.10 -8.92 31.91
CA ILE A 255 -18.80 -9.50 32.32
C ILE A 255 -18.88 -9.92 33.79
N GLU A 256 -18.26 -11.06 34.12
CA GLU A 256 -18.09 -11.50 35.52
C GLU A 256 -17.09 -10.59 36.26
N GLU A 257 -17.43 -10.15 37.48
CA GLU A 257 -16.55 -9.33 38.33
C GLU A 257 -15.18 -10.00 38.55
N GLU A 258 -15.16 -11.33 38.69
CA GLU A 258 -13.94 -12.14 38.84
C GLU A 258 -13.02 -12.09 37.61
N LYS A 259 -13.58 -11.93 36.39
CA LYS A 259 -12.78 -11.76 35.16
C LYS A 259 -12.11 -10.39 35.12
N LEU A 260 -12.80 -9.32 35.55
CA LEU A 260 -12.20 -8.00 35.65
C LEU A 260 -11.10 -7.97 36.73
N ALA A 261 -11.41 -8.45 37.93
CA ALA A 261 -10.50 -8.47 39.07
C ALA A 261 -9.24 -9.34 38.88
N SER A 262 -9.22 -10.21 37.86
CA SER A 262 -8.08 -11.09 37.52
C SER A 262 -7.29 -10.64 36.29
N PHE A 263 -7.59 -9.48 35.70
CA PHE A 263 -6.94 -8.97 34.50
C PHE A 263 -6.08 -7.72 34.76
N ASP A 264 -4.77 -7.92 34.86
CA ASP A 264 -3.77 -6.85 34.77
C ASP A 264 -3.12 -6.85 33.37
N LEU A 265 -3.20 -5.72 32.67
CA LEU A 265 -2.62 -5.51 31.35
C LEU A 265 -1.08 -5.38 31.47
N PRO A 266 -0.28 -6.06 30.64
CA PRO A 266 1.18 -6.00 30.67
C PRO A 266 1.71 -4.71 30.02
N TYR A 267 1.36 -3.55 30.58
CA TYR A 267 1.67 -2.23 30.03
C TYR A 267 2.17 -1.27 31.12
N TYR A 268 3.27 -0.55 30.89
CA TYR A 268 3.78 0.49 31.79
C TYR A 268 4.35 1.71 31.03
N ALA A 269 3.80 2.90 31.30
CA ALA A 269 4.21 4.17 30.69
C ALA A 269 5.22 4.93 31.58
N ALA A 270 6.48 4.49 31.54
CA ALA A 270 7.56 5.03 32.37
C ALA A 270 7.83 6.53 32.17
N SER A 271 8.35 7.20 33.22
CA SER A 271 8.78 8.60 33.13
C SER A 271 10.15 8.78 32.45
N THR A 272 10.47 10.03 32.11
CA THR A 272 11.81 10.46 31.66
C THR A 272 12.92 10.02 32.61
N GLU A 273 12.71 10.18 33.90
CA GLU A 273 13.68 9.86 34.96
C GLU A 273 13.81 8.35 35.14
N GLU A 274 12.69 7.62 35.06
CA GLU A 274 12.65 6.17 35.19
C GLU A 274 13.43 5.50 34.04
N ILE A 275 13.12 5.83 32.78
CA ILE A 275 13.86 5.33 31.61
C ILE A 275 15.34 5.69 31.68
N LYS A 276 15.66 6.95 32.00
CA LYS A 276 17.05 7.41 32.13
C LYS A 276 17.80 6.65 33.22
N SER A 277 17.19 6.43 34.38
CA SER A 277 17.82 5.71 35.50
C SER A 277 18.17 4.26 35.16
N VAL A 278 17.35 3.58 34.35
CA VAL A 278 17.64 2.21 33.91
C VAL A 278 18.79 2.17 32.90
N ILE A 279 18.86 3.14 31.98
CA ILE A 279 19.97 3.28 31.03
C ILE A 279 21.29 3.56 31.77
N GLU A 280 21.29 4.52 32.71
CA GLU A 280 22.47 4.89 33.48
C GLU A 280 22.92 3.80 34.47
N ALA A 281 22.00 2.98 34.98
CA ALA A 281 22.31 1.85 35.88
C ALA A 281 22.69 0.54 35.16
N GLU A 282 22.28 0.36 33.90
CA GLU A 282 22.71 -0.78 33.07
C GLU A 282 24.07 -0.51 32.43
N GLY A 283 24.29 0.71 31.93
CA GLY A 283 25.61 1.26 31.61
C GLY A 283 26.22 0.87 30.25
N SER A 284 25.59 -0.04 29.47
CA SER A 284 26.14 -0.45 28.17
C SER A 284 25.95 0.61 27.07
N PHE A 285 24.98 1.51 27.22
CA PHE A 285 24.68 2.58 26.26
C PHE A 285 24.85 3.98 26.85
N LYS A 286 25.38 4.89 26.04
CA LYS A 286 25.39 6.32 26.34
C LYS A 286 24.12 6.98 25.79
N LEU A 287 23.31 7.56 26.68
CA LEU A 287 22.24 8.48 26.30
C LEU A 287 22.83 9.71 25.59
N GLY A 288 22.30 10.01 24.40
CA GLY A 288 22.59 11.25 23.68
C GLY A 288 21.46 12.26 23.88
N ASN A 289 20.62 12.44 22.85
CA ASN A 289 19.42 13.26 22.95
C ASN A 289 18.24 12.48 23.58
N MET A 290 17.34 13.19 24.24
CA MET A 290 16.11 12.66 24.86
C MET A 290 15.05 13.76 24.84
N GLU A 291 13.94 13.54 24.14
CA GLU A 291 12.92 14.54 23.88
C GLU A 291 11.53 14.06 24.28
N VAL A 292 10.74 14.96 24.86
CA VAL A 292 9.32 14.74 25.19
C VAL A 292 8.48 15.67 24.34
N PHE A 293 7.58 15.10 23.55
CA PHE A 293 6.55 15.86 22.85
C PHE A 293 5.15 15.41 23.31
N LYS A 294 4.12 16.18 22.96
CA LYS A 294 2.72 15.84 23.25
C LYS A 294 1.94 15.87 21.95
N MET A 295 0.96 15.00 21.82
CA MET A 295 0.16 14.84 20.61
C MET A 295 -1.25 14.43 21.00
N ASP A 296 -2.26 15.19 20.54
CA ASP A 296 -3.66 14.78 20.74
C ASP A 296 -3.95 13.51 19.95
N TRP A 297 -4.81 12.64 20.50
CA TRP A 297 -5.30 11.43 19.82
C TRP A 297 -5.86 11.73 18.41
N ASP A 298 -6.47 12.90 18.23
CA ASP A 298 -6.99 13.38 16.94
C ASP A 298 -6.04 14.28 16.14
N ASP A 299 -4.78 14.52 16.55
CA ASP A 299 -3.84 15.38 15.77
C ASP A 299 -3.54 14.84 14.38
N HIS A 300 -3.53 13.52 14.21
CA HIS A 300 -3.39 12.89 12.90
C HIS A 300 -4.60 13.23 11.99
N ILE A 301 -5.80 13.34 12.58
CA ILE A 301 -7.04 13.72 11.92
C ILE A 301 -7.02 15.22 11.57
N LYS A 302 -6.60 16.08 12.52
CA LYS A 302 -6.44 17.54 12.32
C LYS A 302 -5.46 17.88 11.18
N LYS A 303 -4.42 17.06 10.98
CA LYS A 303 -3.43 17.22 9.90
C LYS A 303 -3.95 16.75 8.54
N ALA A 304 -4.80 15.72 8.49
CA ALA A 304 -5.34 15.16 7.26
C ALA A 304 -6.41 16.06 6.60
N ASP A 305 -7.35 16.63 7.36
CA ASP A 305 -8.34 17.60 6.85
C ASP A 305 -8.10 18.99 7.46
N THR A 306 -7.32 19.81 6.74
CA THR A 306 -6.95 21.16 7.20
C THR A 306 -8.10 22.18 7.24
N LYS A 307 -9.37 21.81 6.96
CA LYS A 307 -10.51 22.75 6.94
C LYS A 307 -11.85 22.26 7.49
N GLN A 308 -11.99 21.04 8.01
CA GLN A 308 -13.21 20.64 8.73
C GLN A 308 -13.00 20.36 10.21
N VAL A 309 -13.93 20.88 11.02
CA VAL A 309 -14.21 20.32 12.34
C VAL A 309 -14.87 18.97 12.10
N VAL A 310 -14.13 17.89 12.35
CA VAL A 310 -14.67 16.52 12.35
C VAL A 310 -15.68 16.41 13.49
N ASP A 311 -16.83 15.80 13.23
CA ASP A 311 -17.85 15.65 14.25
C ASP A 311 -17.41 14.67 15.36
N LYS A 312 -18.04 14.82 16.53
CA LYS A 312 -17.68 14.07 17.74
C LYS A 312 -17.76 12.55 17.53
N THR A 313 -18.77 12.10 16.79
CA THR A 313 -19.06 10.68 16.56
C THR A 313 -18.06 10.08 15.58
N THR A 314 -17.73 10.77 14.48
CA THR A 314 -16.69 10.33 13.54
C THR A 314 -15.32 10.24 14.23
N ARG A 315 -14.94 11.25 15.04
CA ARG A 315 -13.69 11.20 15.82
C ARG A 315 -13.66 10.03 16.80
N ALA A 316 -14.73 9.83 17.57
CA ALA A 316 -14.83 8.69 18.48
C ALA A 316 -14.77 7.35 17.73
N THR A 317 -15.39 7.25 16.54
CA THR A 317 -15.35 6.07 15.67
C THR A 317 -13.95 5.79 15.10
N MET A 318 -13.05 6.78 15.04
CA MET A 318 -11.65 6.58 14.66
C MET A 318 -10.85 6.09 15.87
N ILE A 319 -10.89 6.83 16.99
CA ILE A 319 -10.20 6.48 18.23
C ILE A 319 -10.60 5.07 18.73
N ALA A 320 -11.88 4.71 18.63
CA ALA A 320 -12.37 3.36 18.94
C ALA A 320 -11.62 2.26 18.16
N LYS A 321 -11.37 2.47 16.86
CA LYS A 321 -10.67 1.50 16.00
C LYS A 321 -9.17 1.48 16.26
N ASP A 322 -8.57 2.65 16.51
CA ASP A 322 -7.14 2.74 16.80
C ASP A 322 -6.80 2.00 18.11
N ILE A 323 -7.65 2.13 19.14
CA ILE A 323 -7.52 1.37 20.40
C ILE A 323 -7.83 -0.12 20.17
N ARG A 324 -8.94 -0.44 19.50
CA ARG A 324 -9.34 -1.82 19.20
C ARG A 324 -8.26 -2.58 18.43
N ALA A 325 -7.67 -1.97 17.41
CA ALA A 325 -6.62 -2.57 16.59
C ALA A 325 -5.31 -2.88 17.35
N VAL A 326 -5.16 -2.34 18.56
CA VAL A 326 -4.06 -2.58 19.50
C VAL A 326 -4.46 -3.53 20.64
N GLY A 327 -5.67 -3.39 21.18
CA GLY A 327 -6.11 -4.09 22.39
C GLY A 327 -6.97 -5.35 22.17
N GLU A 328 -7.62 -5.51 21.01
CA GLU A 328 -8.59 -6.59 20.78
C GLU A 328 -8.02 -8.00 21.04
N PRO A 329 -6.82 -8.40 20.57
CA PRO A 329 -6.31 -9.76 20.81
C PRO A 329 -6.03 -10.09 22.28
N ILE A 330 -5.51 -9.14 23.05
CA ILE A 330 -5.20 -9.35 24.48
C ILE A 330 -6.44 -9.26 25.37
N LEU A 331 -7.44 -8.45 25.00
CA LEU A 331 -8.71 -8.33 25.71
C LEU A 331 -9.66 -9.50 25.37
N GLY A 332 -9.81 -9.83 24.08
CA GLY A 332 -10.62 -10.95 23.60
C GLY A 332 -10.15 -12.30 24.14
N SER A 333 -8.83 -12.50 24.27
CA SER A 333 -8.26 -13.73 24.87
C SER A 333 -8.47 -13.88 26.39
N HIS A 334 -9.01 -12.88 27.09
CA HIS A 334 -9.41 -12.98 28.51
C HIS A 334 -10.93 -12.88 28.72
N PHE A 335 -11.57 -11.89 28.09
CA PHE A 335 -12.99 -11.59 28.28
C PHE A 335 -13.92 -12.28 27.27
N GLY A 336 -13.38 -12.76 26.14
CA GLY A 336 -14.11 -13.34 25.02
C GLY A 336 -14.25 -12.38 23.83
N GLU A 337 -14.19 -12.94 22.61
CA GLU A 337 -14.33 -12.15 21.37
C GLU A 337 -15.72 -11.49 21.24
N ASP A 338 -16.78 -12.17 21.70
CA ASP A 338 -18.17 -11.74 21.54
C ASP A 338 -18.45 -10.35 22.17
N ILE A 339 -17.72 -9.99 23.24
CA ILE A 339 -17.89 -8.69 23.93
C ILE A 339 -17.08 -7.54 23.30
N MET A 340 -16.23 -7.80 22.30
CA MET A 340 -15.35 -6.79 21.69
C MET A 340 -16.13 -5.74 20.88
N ASP A 341 -17.31 -6.08 20.34
CA ASP A 341 -18.16 -5.12 19.63
C ASP A 341 -18.86 -4.14 20.60
N ASP A 342 -19.23 -4.57 21.81
CA ASP A 342 -19.80 -3.72 22.86
C ASP A 342 -18.74 -2.88 23.60
N LEU A 343 -17.57 -3.47 23.89
CA LEU A 343 -16.44 -2.78 24.54
C LEU A 343 -15.92 -1.60 23.72
N PHE A 344 -15.89 -1.74 22.39
CA PHE A 344 -15.45 -0.70 21.46
C PHE A 344 -16.61 0.04 20.77
N LEU A 345 -17.81 0.00 21.36
CA LEU A 345 -19.01 0.63 20.81
C LEU A 345 -18.91 2.17 20.91
N VAL A 346 -19.29 2.84 19.82
CA VAL A 346 -18.97 4.26 19.60
C VAL A 346 -19.53 5.20 20.69
N SER A 347 -20.68 4.90 21.30
CA SER A 347 -21.22 5.71 22.41
C SER A 347 -20.35 5.60 23.67
N GLY A 348 -19.98 4.40 24.11
CA GLY A 348 -19.06 4.22 25.24
C GLY A 348 -17.72 4.92 25.03
N ILE A 349 -17.20 4.88 23.79
CA ILE A 349 -15.99 5.62 23.42
C ILE A 349 -16.21 7.15 23.39
N ILE A 350 -17.41 7.64 23.04
CA ILE A 350 -17.77 9.07 23.17
C ILE A 350 -17.74 9.51 24.63
N ASP A 351 -18.29 8.70 25.55
CA ASP A 351 -18.38 9.05 26.97
C ASP A 351 -17.00 8.97 27.65
N ILE A 352 -16.19 7.97 27.28
CA ILE A 352 -14.75 7.89 27.56
C ILE A 352 -14.02 9.16 27.09
N ILE A 353 -14.24 9.62 25.85
CA ILE A 353 -13.59 10.81 25.31
C ILE A 353 -14.04 12.09 26.04
N ASP A 354 -15.30 12.19 26.47
CA ASP A 354 -15.77 13.34 27.25
C ASP A 354 -15.22 13.34 28.67
N GLU A 355 -15.09 12.18 29.33
CA GLU A 355 -14.46 12.06 30.65
C GLU A 355 -12.95 12.30 30.55
N THR A 356 -12.32 11.80 29.48
CA THR A 356 -10.93 12.10 29.11
C THR A 356 -10.74 13.61 28.96
N CYS A 357 -11.51 14.30 28.11
CA CYS A 357 -11.40 15.74 27.90
C CYS A 357 -11.78 16.61 29.12
N ARG A 358 -12.52 16.06 30.11
CA ARG A 358 -12.80 16.74 31.38
C ARG A 358 -11.66 16.61 32.38
N ARG A 359 -11.01 15.44 32.45
CA ARG A 359 -9.84 15.17 33.31
C ARG A 359 -8.53 15.72 32.71
N LEU A 360 -8.30 15.51 31.42
CA LEU A 360 -7.16 16.01 30.65
C LEU A 360 -7.43 17.40 30.07
N LYS A 361 -6.75 18.40 30.61
CA LYS A 361 -6.61 19.71 29.95
C LYS A 361 -5.59 19.71 28.79
N HIS A 362 -4.82 18.62 28.65
CA HIS A 362 -3.74 18.45 27.68
C HIS A 362 -3.59 16.95 27.32
N PRO A 363 -3.12 16.60 26.12
CA PRO A 363 -2.94 15.20 25.71
C PRO A 363 -1.79 14.48 26.42
N PRO A 364 -1.75 13.13 26.34
CA PRO A 364 -0.64 12.33 26.87
C PRO A 364 0.69 12.64 26.16
N PRO A 365 1.82 12.42 26.85
CA PRO A 365 3.15 12.61 26.30
C PRO A 365 3.64 11.39 25.49
N CYS A 366 4.37 11.68 24.43
CA CYS A 366 5.24 10.72 23.77
C CYS A 366 6.70 11.02 24.17
N LEU A 367 7.48 9.98 24.42
CA LEU A 367 8.86 10.10 24.85
C LEU A 367 9.80 9.41 23.84
N GLN A 368 10.87 10.11 23.49
CA GLN A 368 11.88 9.69 22.54
C GLN A 368 13.25 9.71 23.22
N ALA A 369 14.01 8.63 23.08
CA ALA A 369 15.35 8.47 23.66
C ALA A 369 16.31 7.89 22.62
N PHE A 370 17.46 8.53 22.46
CA PHE A 370 18.50 8.13 21.52
C PHE A 370 19.74 7.65 22.27
N LEU A 371 20.26 6.51 21.85
CA LEU A 371 21.30 5.74 22.53
C LEU A 371 22.43 5.40 21.56
N ASN A 372 23.66 5.68 21.98
CA ASN A 372 24.88 5.30 21.28
C ASN A 372 25.59 4.17 22.06
N ASP A 373 26.17 3.21 21.34
CA ASP A 373 27.08 2.22 21.93
C ASP A 373 28.34 2.88 22.57
N LEU A 374 29.00 2.16 23.47
CA LEU A 374 30.09 2.64 24.33
C LEU A 374 31.40 1.82 24.23
N LEU A 375 31.63 1.04 23.17
CA LEU A 375 32.83 0.18 23.04
C LEU A 375 33.82 0.59 21.93
N GLY A 376 34.05 1.90 21.77
CA GLY A 376 35.16 2.46 20.99
C GLY A 376 36.45 2.67 21.80
N ASN A 377 37.14 1.58 22.19
CA ASN A 377 38.55 1.55 22.67
C ASN A 377 39.07 2.76 23.52
N ASP A 378 38.43 3.12 24.64
CA ASP A 378 39.07 3.95 25.67
C ASP A 378 39.20 3.22 27.02
N PHE A 379 40.36 2.60 27.22
CA PHE A 379 40.74 1.93 28.47
C PHE A 379 40.70 2.88 29.70
N ASN A 380 40.84 4.20 29.49
CA ASN A 380 40.78 5.18 30.57
C ASN A 380 39.36 5.38 31.12
N ALA A 381 38.32 5.13 30.33
CA ALA A 381 36.94 5.27 30.77
C ALA A 381 36.60 4.25 31.87
N ILE A 382 36.91 2.98 31.62
CA ILE A 382 36.75 1.88 32.58
C ILE A 382 37.61 2.12 33.83
N PHE A 383 38.87 2.53 33.64
CA PHE A 383 39.78 2.81 34.76
C PHE A 383 39.30 3.99 35.63
N LYS A 384 38.79 5.06 35.03
CA LYS A 384 38.16 6.19 35.75
C LYS A 384 36.88 5.78 36.49
N HIS A 385 36.08 4.87 35.93
CA HIS A 385 34.85 4.42 36.59
C HIS A 385 35.16 3.58 37.85
N LEU A 386 36.17 2.70 37.78
CA LEU A 386 36.66 1.95 38.94
C LEU A 386 37.29 2.86 40.02
N LEU A 387 38.07 3.87 39.61
CA LEU A 387 38.61 4.89 40.52
C LEU A 387 37.51 5.72 41.19
N ARG A 388 36.45 6.06 40.45
CA ARG A 388 35.29 6.81 40.98
C ARG A 388 34.50 5.98 42.00
N TYR A 389 34.26 4.70 41.70
CA TYR A 389 33.63 3.76 42.63
C TYR A 389 34.43 3.60 43.94
N PHE A 390 35.76 3.68 43.88
CA PHE A 390 36.61 3.74 45.07
C PHE A 390 36.53 5.07 45.82
N TYR A 391 36.57 6.21 45.11
CA TYR A 391 36.52 7.55 45.72
C TYR A 391 35.19 7.84 46.44
N GLU A 392 34.07 7.52 45.80
CA GLU A 392 32.73 7.77 46.35
C GLU A 392 32.42 6.86 47.57
N ARG A 393 33.21 5.80 47.79
CA ARG A 393 33.18 5.00 49.04
C ARG A 393 34.06 5.54 50.18
N VAL A 394 34.91 6.55 49.94
CA VAL A 394 35.82 7.13 50.96
C VAL A 394 35.28 8.45 51.54
N GLU A 395 34.48 9.22 50.81
CA GLU A 395 33.95 10.51 51.30
C GLU A 395 32.69 10.41 52.17
N ILE A 396 32.00 9.27 52.20
CA ILE A 396 30.71 9.10 52.92
C ILE A 396 30.85 9.21 54.46
N GLU A 397 32.07 9.26 55.00
CA GLU A 397 32.32 9.34 56.45
C GLU A 397 32.63 10.74 57.01
N LYS A 398 32.69 11.82 56.19
CA LYS A 398 33.11 13.16 56.70
C LYS A 398 32.30 14.37 56.19
N GLY A 399 31.62 15.04 57.12
CA GLY A 399 31.59 16.52 57.15
C GLY A 399 30.26 17.23 56.84
N LYS A 400 29.40 17.40 57.87
CA LYS A 400 28.32 18.41 57.86
C LYS A 400 28.90 19.83 57.99
N ASN A 401 28.41 20.85 57.26
CA ASN A 401 27.89 22.13 57.84
C ASN A 401 27.60 23.33 56.88
N LYS A 402 26.53 24.05 57.23
CA LYS A 402 26.30 25.53 57.18
C LYS A 402 25.94 26.27 55.86
N CYS A 403 25.39 27.48 56.06
CA CYS A 403 24.63 28.34 55.13
C CYS A 403 25.21 29.77 55.04
N PHE A 404 24.54 30.66 54.26
CA PHE A 404 23.93 31.98 54.66
C PHE A 404 24.22 33.26 53.81
N VAL A 405 23.20 34.16 53.78
CA VAL A 405 23.21 35.66 53.64
C VAL A 405 23.03 36.30 52.22
N THR A 406 22.71 37.61 52.18
CA THR A 406 21.63 38.27 51.38
C THR A 406 21.94 39.65 50.72
N ALA A 407 20.99 40.16 49.90
CA ALA A 407 20.64 41.59 49.65
C ALA A 407 21.51 42.41 48.65
N THR A 408 21.13 43.60 48.12
CA THR A 408 19.96 44.51 48.36
C THR A 408 19.21 44.86 47.03
N ARG A 409 18.80 46.08 46.56
CA ARG A 409 18.83 47.54 46.93
C ARG A 409 17.58 48.27 46.34
N LYS A 410 17.45 49.62 46.46
CA LYS A 410 16.28 50.49 46.08
C LYS A 410 16.79 51.92 45.72
N ARG A 411 16.08 52.98 45.23
CA ARG A 411 14.67 53.38 44.90
C ARG A 411 14.67 54.75 44.13
N LEU A 412 13.76 55.10 43.20
CA LEU A 412 13.28 56.49 42.86
C LEU A 412 12.14 56.43 41.78
N ILE A 413 11.00 57.17 41.67
CA ILE A 413 10.25 58.31 42.31
C ILE A 413 10.00 59.46 41.29
N GLU A 414 8.79 59.97 40.96
CA GLU A 414 7.42 59.37 40.95
C GLU A 414 6.71 59.57 39.57
N ALA A 415 5.75 60.47 39.22
CA ALA A 415 5.02 61.56 39.90
C ALA A 415 3.61 61.83 39.28
N LYS A 416 2.93 62.96 39.61
CA LYS A 416 1.50 63.29 39.35
C LYS A 416 1.28 64.84 39.24
N PRO A 417 0.12 65.43 38.78
CA PRO A 417 -1.25 65.03 39.16
C PRO A 417 -2.46 65.30 38.19
N ARG A 418 -3.66 64.81 38.61
CA ARG A 418 -5.05 65.37 38.60
C ARG A 418 -5.41 66.51 37.59
N ARG A 419 -6.63 66.63 37.02
CA ARG A 419 -8.03 66.14 37.30
C ARG A 419 -8.87 66.33 35.98
N ARG A 420 -10.21 66.26 35.81
CA ARG A 420 -11.41 66.16 36.68
C ARG A 420 -12.47 65.19 36.07
N ARG A 421 -13.62 65.68 35.57
CA ARG A 421 -14.75 65.01 34.88
C ARG A 421 -15.69 66.09 34.29
N LYS A 422 -16.48 65.79 33.24
CA LYS A 422 -17.89 66.23 33.06
C LYS A 422 -18.62 65.26 32.09
N HIS A 423 -19.95 65.26 32.14
CA HIS A 423 -20.85 64.30 31.44
C HIS A 423 -21.60 64.97 30.25
N PRO A 424 -22.32 64.21 29.39
CA PRO A 424 -22.75 64.65 28.06
C PRO A 424 -24.19 65.21 28.02
N PRO A 425 -24.70 65.53 26.83
CA PRO A 425 -26.08 65.26 26.44
C PRO A 425 -26.20 64.31 25.23
N ASN A 426 -27.41 63.77 25.01
CA ASN A 426 -27.78 62.90 23.88
C ASN A 426 -28.56 63.68 22.79
N MET A 427 -28.90 62.94 21.71
CA MET A 427 -30.07 63.08 20.80
C MET A 427 -29.89 63.67 19.38
N PHE A 428 -29.88 62.71 18.44
CA PHE A 428 -30.56 62.67 17.13
C PHE A 428 -30.16 63.58 15.94
N ALA A 429 -29.66 62.88 14.92
CA ALA A 429 -30.13 62.86 13.52
C ALA A 429 -30.00 64.10 12.61
N LYS A 430 -29.20 63.91 11.55
CA LYS A 430 -29.63 64.16 10.16
C LYS A 430 -28.82 63.33 9.18
N ASN A 431 -29.47 62.78 8.16
CA ASN A 431 -28.80 62.22 6.99
C ASN A 431 -28.26 63.37 6.12
N ASN A 432 -27.05 63.23 5.61
CA ASN A 432 -26.53 63.94 4.44
C ASN A 432 -25.35 63.15 3.87
N MET A 433 -25.25 63.04 2.55
CA MET A 433 -24.05 62.46 1.91
C MET A 433 -22.85 63.41 2.09
N PRO A 434 -21.64 62.90 2.38
CA PRO A 434 -20.45 63.74 2.48
C PRO A 434 -20.13 64.40 1.13
N SER A 435 -19.73 65.68 1.12
CA SER A 435 -19.29 66.34 -0.10
C SER A 435 -17.93 65.81 -0.55
N ALA A 436 -17.50 66.09 -1.79
CA ALA A 436 -16.18 65.68 -2.28
C ALA A 436 -15.04 66.18 -1.37
N GLN A 437 -15.16 67.37 -0.78
CA GLN A 437 -14.20 67.85 0.23
C GLN A 437 -14.23 67.01 1.52
N THR A 438 -15.40 66.60 1.99
CA THR A 438 -15.53 65.72 3.15
C THR A 438 -14.99 64.31 2.89
N VAL A 439 -15.19 63.77 1.67
CA VAL A 439 -14.60 62.50 1.24
C VAL A 439 -13.07 62.62 1.17
N MET A 440 -12.54 63.68 0.58
CA MET A 440 -11.09 63.91 0.51
C MET A 440 -10.46 64.15 1.88
N SER A 441 -11.10 64.93 2.77
CA SER A 441 -10.57 65.14 4.14
C SER A 441 -10.64 63.88 4.99
N THR A 442 -11.69 63.06 4.81
CA THR A 442 -11.79 61.74 5.45
C THR A 442 -10.73 60.77 4.91
N ALA A 443 -10.52 60.73 3.59
CA ALA A 443 -9.49 59.90 2.96
C ALA A 443 -8.07 60.33 3.36
N ALA A 444 -7.79 61.64 3.42
CA ALA A 444 -6.52 62.16 3.90
C ALA A 444 -6.30 61.86 5.40
N SER A 445 -7.33 62.04 6.24
CA SER A 445 -7.27 61.69 7.67
C SER A 445 -7.09 60.18 7.88
N PHE A 446 -7.72 59.34 7.06
CA PHE A 446 -7.55 57.89 7.08
C PHE A 446 -6.14 57.48 6.62
N ALA A 447 -5.63 58.07 5.53
CA ALA A 447 -4.26 57.83 5.07
C ALA A 447 -3.20 58.26 6.09
N ALA A 448 -3.38 59.44 6.71
CA ALA A 448 -2.52 59.90 7.80
C ALA A 448 -2.59 58.98 9.02
N SER A 449 -3.80 58.54 9.41
CA SER A 449 -4.00 57.58 10.50
C SER A 449 -3.33 56.24 10.19
N VAL A 450 -3.46 55.73 8.96
CA VAL A 450 -2.80 54.50 8.50
C VAL A 450 -1.28 54.67 8.52
N MET A 451 -0.72 55.80 8.06
CA MET A 451 0.73 56.04 8.12
C MET A 451 1.26 56.16 9.56
N VAL A 452 0.51 56.80 10.47
CA VAL A 452 0.84 56.83 11.91
C VAL A 452 0.79 55.43 12.51
N ILE A 453 -0.28 54.67 12.26
CA ILE A 453 -0.42 53.27 12.71
C ILE A 453 0.69 52.39 12.14
N GLN A 454 1.06 52.58 10.87
CA GLN A 454 2.12 51.80 10.20
C GLN A 454 3.52 52.16 10.71
N THR A 455 3.74 53.42 11.10
CA THR A 455 4.98 53.90 11.73
C THR A 455 5.11 53.40 13.17
N VAL A 456 4.04 53.52 13.96
CA VAL A 456 3.94 52.93 15.31
C VAL A 456 4.11 51.41 15.25
N ALA A 457 3.43 50.73 14.33
CA ALA A 457 3.58 49.29 14.14
C ALA A 457 5.03 48.93 13.76
N ARG A 458 5.67 49.65 12.82
CA ARG A 458 7.08 49.41 12.49
C ARG A 458 7.98 49.54 13.71
N ASN A 459 7.86 50.63 14.48
CA ASN A 459 8.84 51.04 15.48
C ASN A 459 8.59 50.53 16.91
N LEU A 460 7.35 50.12 17.25
CA LEU A 460 6.96 49.73 18.63
C LEU A 460 6.41 48.30 18.76
N LEU A 461 6.05 47.61 17.67
CA LEU A 461 5.59 46.21 17.74
C LEU A 461 6.71 45.21 17.43
N PRO A 462 6.95 44.20 18.29
CA PRO A 462 7.78 43.05 17.97
C PRO A 462 7.32 42.28 16.72
N TYR A 463 8.20 41.48 16.13
CA TYR A 463 7.94 40.75 14.88
C TYR A 463 6.81 39.72 15.03
N GLU A 464 6.76 39.08 16.19
CA GLU A 464 5.80 38.06 16.61
C GLU A 464 4.38 38.62 16.60
N LEU A 465 4.18 39.85 17.09
CA LEU A 465 2.87 40.49 17.14
C LEU A 465 2.40 40.93 15.74
N LYS A 466 3.32 41.35 14.87
CA LYS A 466 3.03 41.65 13.45
C LYS A 466 2.55 40.39 12.72
N ALA A 467 3.23 39.26 12.91
CA ALA A 467 2.84 37.97 12.35
C ALA A 467 1.47 37.51 12.87
N TYR A 468 1.23 37.63 14.19
CA TYR A 468 -0.05 37.25 14.81
C TYR A 468 -1.24 38.06 14.24
N ILE A 469 -1.12 39.38 14.14
CA ILE A 469 -2.18 40.25 13.61
C ILE A 469 -2.45 39.93 12.13
N PHE A 470 -1.41 39.80 11.32
CA PHE A 470 -1.55 39.50 9.89
C PHE A 470 -2.20 38.13 9.64
N ASN A 471 -1.85 37.11 10.43
CA ASN A 471 -2.42 35.77 10.31
C ASN A 471 -3.91 35.75 10.69
N ASN A 472 -4.30 36.43 11.78
CA ASN A 472 -5.72 36.53 12.18
C ASN A 472 -6.58 37.27 11.13
N ILE A 473 -6.08 38.37 10.57
CA ILE A 473 -6.77 39.08 9.47
C ILE A 473 -6.88 38.18 8.23
N SER A 474 -5.83 37.39 7.92
CA SER A 474 -5.86 36.41 6.84
C SER A 474 -6.92 35.32 7.06
N MET A 475 -7.11 34.84 8.30
CA MET A 475 -8.16 33.87 8.63
C MET A 475 -9.56 34.46 8.45
N PHE A 476 -9.79 35.69 8.92
CA PHE A 476 -11.10 36.35 8.81
C PHE A 476 -11.58 36.44 7.35
N PHE A 477 -10.73 36.92 6.43
CA PHE A 477 -11.09 37.00 5.01
C PHE A 477 -11.25 35.63 4.32
N LYS A 478 -10.55 34.58 4.78
CA LYS A 478 -10.74 33.21 4.26
C LYS A 478 -12.14 32.65 4.56
N SER A 479 -12.81 33.14 5.61
CA SER A 479 -14.16 32.67 5.99
C SER A 479 -15.28 33.06 5.01
N PHE A 480 -15.05 34.02 4.11
CA PHE A 480 -16.05 34.53 3.17
C PHE A 480 -15.94 33.96 1.74
N SER A 481 -15.15 32.90 1.54
CA SER A 481 -15.01 32.25 0.22
C SER A 481 -16.22 31.37 -0.12
N PHE A 482 -16.97 31.74 -1.17
CA PHE A 482 -17.98 30.88 -1.78
C PHE A 482 -17.38 29.73 -2.63
N GLN A 483 -16.09 29.80 -2.93
CA GLN A 483 -15.31 28.80 -3.68
C GLN A 483 -14.69 27.77 -2.73
N THR A 484 -14.76 26.50 -3.12
CA THR A 484 -14.09 25.34 -2.51
C THR A 484 -13.08 24.77 -3.50
N THR A 485 -11.93 24.34 -3.00
CA THR A 485 -10.91 23.63 -3.78
C THR A 485 -10.65 22.28 -3.14
N LEU A 486 -10.78 21.20 -3.89
CA LEU A 486 -10.23 19.89 -3.54
C LEU A 486 -8.82 19.78 -4.14
N ILE A 487 -7.91 19.14 -3.42
CA ILE A 487 -6.56 18.82 -3.89
C ILE A 487 -6.50 17.31 -4.08
N ILE A 488 -6.11 16.87 -5.27
CA ILE A 488 -5.94 15.47 -5.63
C ILE A 488 -4.46 15.29 -5.95
N GLU A 489 -3.69 14.76 -5.00
CA GLU A 489 -2.25 14.53 -5.15
C GLU A 489 -1.96 13.29 -6.01
N GLU A 490 -0.80 13.21 -6.66
CA GLU A 490 -0.45 12.08 -7.53
C GLU A 490 -0.32 10.75 -6.76
N PHE A 491 0.00 10.82 -5.46
CA PHE A 491 0.11 9.68 -4.57
C PHE A 491 -0.81 9.86 -3.36
N ASP A 492 -1.33 8.75 -2.86
CA ASP A 492 -2.00 8.63 -1.56
C ASP A 492 -1.10 7.76 -0.68
N GLY A 493 -0.30 8.43 0.16
CA GLY A 493 0.82 7.87 0.89
C GLY A 493 1.76 7.07 -0.04
N LEU A 494 1.72 5.76 0.10
CA LEU A 494 2.59 4.80 -0.58
C LEU A 494 1.95 4.17 -1.84
N THR A 495 0.85 4.72 -2.35
CA THR A 495 0.15 4.23 -3.56
C THR A 495 -0.12 5.35 -4.57
N ARG A 496 -0.15 5.08 -5.88
CA ARG A 496 -0.52 6.12 -6.88
C ARG A 496 -2.03 6.36 -6.81
N ASN A 497 -2.45 7.61 -6.62
CA ASN A 497 -3.82 7.97 -6.34
C ASN A 497 -4.73 7.65 -7.55
N GLN A 498 -5.77 6.83 -7.34
CA GLN A 498 -6.66 6.39 -8.42
C GLN A 498 -7.47 7.54 -9.03
N ILE A 499 -7.84 8.55 -8.23
CA ILE A 499 -8.56 9.74 -8.68
C ILE A 499 -7.63 10.63 -9.51
N TYR A 500 -6.34 10.72 -9.16
CA TYR A 500 -5.35 11.43 -9.98
C TYR A 500 -5.20 10.78 -11.36
N LYS A 501 -4.98 9.46 -11.41
CA LYS A 501 -4.86 8.70 -12.68
C LYS A 501 -6.13 8.83 -13.54
N ALA A 502 -7.30 8.82 -12.91
CA ALA A 502 -8.58 9.04 -13.59
C ALA A 502 -8.71 10.45 -14.16
N ALA A 503 -8.36 11.49 -13.39
CA ALA A 503 -8.38 12.88 -13.83
C ALA A 503 -7.39 13.15 -14.97
N GLU A 504 -6.17 12.61 -14.90
CA GLU A 504 -5.14 12.70 -15.94
C GLU A 504 -5.66 12.22 -17.31
N ILE A 505 -6.36 11.08 -17.33
CA ILE A 505 -6.91 10.45 -18.54
C ILE A 505 -8.22 11.12 -19.00
N TYR A 506 -9.14 11.40 -18.08
CA TYR A 506 -10.42 12.07 -18.39
C TYR A 506 -10.18 13.46 -18.99
N LEU A 507 -9.39 14.30 -18.31
CA LEU A 507 -9.11 15.65 -18.78
C LEU A 507 -8.35 15.62 -20.10
N GLY A 508 -7.36 14.73 -20.27
CA GLY A 508 -6.58 14.61 -21.51
C GLY A 508 -7.40 14.37 -22.79
N THR A 509 -8.62 13.84 -22.68
CA THR A 509 -9.56 13.72 -23.82
C THR A 509 -10.46 14.94 -24.01
N LYS A 510 -10.78 15.66 -22.93
CA LYS A 510 -11.58 16.90 -22.94
C LYS A 510 -10.78 18.14 -23.40
N THR A 511 -9.44 18.11 -23.34
CA THR A 511 -8.61 19.32 -23.38
C THR A 511 -8.35 19.95 -24.75
N CYS A 512 -8.70 19.33 -25.88
CA CYS A 512 -8.25 19.82 -27.20
C CYS A 512 -9.00 21.06 -27.74
N SER A 513 -10.20 21.38 -27.24
CA SER A 513 -11.03 22.49 -27.76
C SER A 513 -11.03 23.76 -26.90
N SER A 514 -10.50 23.70 -25.67
CA SER A 514 -10.59 24.80 -24.69
C SER A 514 -9.25 25.25 -24.09
N MET A 515 -8.15 24.52 -24.35
CA MET A 515 -6.82 24.85 -23.83
C MET A 515 -6.00 25.70 -24.81
N LYS A 516 -5.16 26.59 -24.25
CA LYS A 516 -4.13 27.31 -25.02
C LYS A 516 -2.82 26.54 -25.19
N LEU A 517 -2.61 25.46 -24.43
CA LEU A 517 -1.40 24.64 -24.45
C LEU A 517 -1.70 23.22 -23.98
N CYS A 518 -1.45 22.22 -24.82
CA CYS A 518 -1.57 20.81 -24.49
C CYS A 518 -0.17 20.16 -24.46
N LYS A 519 0.03 19.14 -23.62
CA LYS A 519 1.21 18.29 -23.67
C LYS A 519 0.91 17.08 -24.56
N VAL A 520 1.75 16.85 -25.56
CA VAL A 520 1.68 15.69 -26.46
C VAL A 520 2.81 14.73 -26.12
N SER A 521 2.53 13.43 -26.16
CA SER A 521 3.53 12.36 -25.96
C SER A 521 3.14 11.10 -26.73
N MET A 522 4.13 10.30 -27.11
CA MET A 522 3.98 9.00 -27.76
C MET A 522 5.08 8.11 -27.21
N GLY A 523 4.75 6.96 -26.61
CA GLY A 523 5.75 6.00 -26.16
C GLY A 523 6.45 5.30 -27.33
N GLU A 524 7.69 4.84 -27.13
CA GLU A 524 8.52 4.16 -28.15
C GLU A 524 7.89 2.86 -28.73
N LYS A 525 6.79 2.39 -28.14
CA LYS A 525 6.03 1.18 -28.56
C LYS A 525 4.52 1.46 -28.72
N GLU A 526 4.10 2.72 -28.80
CA GLU A 526 2.69 3.14 -28.85
C GLU A 526 2.30 3.75 -30.20
N ASN A 527 1.41 3.09 -30.94
CA ASN A 527 0.89 3.60 -32.22
C ASN A 527 -0.22 4.68 -32.06
N LYS A 528 -0.35 5.30 -30.87
CA LYS A 528 -1.40 6.28 -30.56
C LYS A 528 -0.81 7.48 -29.83
N ILE A 529 -1.07 8.69 -30.34
CA ILE A 529 -0.64 9.94 -29.72
C ILE A 529 -1.46 10.20 -28.44
N VAL A 530 -0.77 10.31 -27.31
CA VAL A 530 -1.36 10.65 -26.01
C VAL A 530 -1.32 12.17 -25.81
N VAL A 531 -2.48 12.81 -25.89
CA VAL A 531 -2.68 14.20 -25.46
C VAL A 531 -3.00 14.23 -23.97
N SER A 532 -2.36 15.16 -23.26
CA SER A 532 -2.46 15.35 -21.82
C SER A 532 -2.43 16.85 -21.47
N MET A 533 -2.87 17.17 -20.26
CA MET A 533 -2.85 18.53 -19.73
C MET A 533 -1.40 19.03 -19.59
N ALA A 534 -1.13 20.29 -19.94
CA ALA A 534 0.18 20.89 -19.75
C ALA A 534 0.32 21.51 -18.35
N LYS A 535 1.56 21.54 -17.83
CA LYS A 535 1.89 22.01 -16.48
C LYS A 535 1.31 23.40 -16.20
N ASN A 536 0.69 23.56 -15.03
CA ASN A 536 0.08 24.81 -14.55
C ASN A 536 -1.07 25.38 -15.40
N GLN A 537 -1.54 24.65 -16.44
CA GLN A 537 -2.76 25.00 -17.17
C GLN A 537 -4.03 24.76 -16.34
N GLU A 538 -5.13 25.33 -16.82
CA GLU A 538 -6.45 25.28 -16.21
C GLU A 538 -7.51 25.03 -17.30
N THR A 539 -8.51 24.20 -17.01
CA THR A 539 -9.66 23.93 -17.88
C THR A 539 -10.97 23.97 -17.07
N THR A 540 -12.09 24.15 -17.77
CA THR A 540 -13.43 24.11 -17.16
C THR A 540 -14.25 23.03 -17.84
N ASP A 541 -14.63 22.01 -17.08
CA ASP A 541 -15.58 20.98 -17.49
C ASP A 541 -17.00 21.36 -17.03
N VAL A 542 -18.02 20.78 -17.64
CA VAL A 542 -19.43 21.05 -17.32
C VAL A 542 -20.17 19.74 -17.15
N PHE A 543 -20.74 19.53 -15.97
CA PHE A 543 -21.50 18.33 -15.62
C PHE A 543 -22.81 18.76 -14.93
N ASP A 544 -23.94 18.29 -15.47
CA ASP A 544 -25.31 18.70 -15.09
C ASP A 544 -25.49 20.22 -14.96
N GLY A 545 -24.95 20.98 -15.91
CA GLY A 545 -25.00 22.45 -15.93
C GLY A 545 -24.09 23.16 -14.92
N VAL A 546 -23.44 22.43 -14.01
CA VAL A 546 -22.48 22.98 -13.04
C VAL A 546 -21.08 23.02 -13.68
N LYS A 547 -20.36 24.12 -13.48
CA LYS A 547 -18.99 24.33 -14.00
C LYS A 547 -17.95 23.91 -12.96
N PHE A 548 -17.04 23.02 -13.36
CA PHE A 548 -15.98 22.46 -12.53
C PHE A 548 -14.61 22.83 -13.11
N LYS A 549 -13.79 23.54 -12.32
CA LYS A 549 -12.57 24.16 -12.81
C LYS A 549 -11.33 23.39 -12.34
N TRP A 550 -10.67 22.71 -13.27
CA TRP A 550 -9.52 21.85 -13.01
C TRP A 550 -8.21 22.57 -13.33
N ARG A 551 -7.21 22.45 -12.47
CA ARG A 551 -5.87 23.01 -12.68
C ARG A 551 -4.81 22.00 -12.29
N GLN A 552 -3.88 21.70 -13.19
CA GLN A 552 -2.76 20.79 -12.91
C GLN A 552 -1.63 21.60 -12.28
N VAL A 553 -1.35 21.38 -10.99
CA VAL A 553 -0.26 22.05 -10.29
C VAL A 553 0.99 21.18 -10.34
N THR A 554 2.12 21.79 -10.69
CA THR A 554 3.44 21.16 -10.57
C THR A 554 4.31 22.01 -9.66
N ARG A 555 4.73 21.45 -8.52
CA ARG A 555 5.74 22.02 -7.64
C ARG A 555 7.07 21.35 -7.98
N GLN A 556 8.07 22.14 -8.36
CA GLN A 556 9.43 21.62 -8.41
C GLN A 556 9.99 21.63 -6.99
N VAL A 557 10.48 20.48 -6.54
CA VAL A 557 11.25 20.35 -5.31
C VAL A 557 12.72 20.47 -5.70
N GLU A 558 13.46 21.38 -5.08
CA GLU A 558 14.87 21.61 -5.43
C GLU A 558 15.77 20.49 -4.92
N SER A 559 15.96 19.48 -5.79
CA SER A 559 17.13 18.60 -5.74
C SER A 559 18.40 19.46 -5.85
N LYS A 560 19.18 19.57 -4.78
CA LYS A 560 20.46 20.31 -4.78
C LYS A 560 21.37 19.78 -5.90
N ASN A 561 22.09 20.68 -6.56
CA ASN A 561 22.86 20.40 -7.78
C ASN A 561 23.78 19.18 -7.65
N VAL A 562 23.56 18.17 -8.49
CA VAL A 562 24.50 17.06 -8.70
C VAL A 562 25.41 17.43 -9.87
N VAL A 563 26.71 17.46 -9.65
CA VAL A 563 27.73 17.61 -10.70
C VAL A 563 28.52 16.32 -10.79
N PHE A 564 28.39 15.62 -11.91
CA PHE A 564 29.25 14.49 -12.28
C PHE A 564 29.79 14.70 -13.70
N GLN A 565 31.10 14.53 -13.86
CA GLN A 565 31.84 14.37 -15.12
C GLN A 565 31.25 15.05 -16.37
N GLY A 566 31.10 16.37 -16.33
CA GLY A 566 30.93 17.20 -17.54
C GLY A 566 29.54 17.22 -18.20
N GLN A 567 28.53 16.49 -17.70
CA GLN A 567 27.16 16.57 -18.23
C GLN A 567 26.11 16.77 -17.13
N SER A 568 25.49 17.95 -17.11
CA SER A 568 24.52 18.36 -16.09
C SER A 568 23.08 17.93 -16.43
N SER A 569 22.76 16.66 -16.17
CA SER A 569 21.38 16.16 -16.24
C SER A 569 20.56 16.59 -15.01
N ASN A 570 19.71 17.62 -15.17
CA ASN A 570 18.83 18.11 -14.12
C ASN A 570 17.68 17.13 -13.81
N VAL A 571 17.93 16.11 -12.99
CA VAL A 571 16.88 15.18 -12.50
C VAL A 571 16.03 15.88 -11.42
N ARG A 572 15.10 16.73 -11.86
CA ARG A 572 14.20 17.48 -10.97
C ARG A 572 13.04 16.61 -10.49
N SER A 573 12.94 16.43 -9.18
CA SER A 573 11.75 15.88 -8.52
C SER A 573 10.57 16.85 -8.65
N GLU A 574 9.54 16.47 -9.42
CA GLU A 574 8.32 17.27 -9.62
C GLU A 574 7.14 16.65 -8.87
N GLN A 575 6.70 17.27 -7.78
CA GLN A 575 5.45 16.90 -7.13
C GLN A 575 4.27 17.42 -7.96
N ARG A 576 3.33 16.55 -8.31
CA ARG A 576 2.14 16.89 -9.12
C ARG A 576 0.85 16.68 -8.34
N SER A 577 -0.12 17.55 -8.60
CA SER A 577 -1.49 17.44 -8.08
C SER A 577 -2.47 18.09 -9.06
N PHE A 578 -3.75 17.77 -8.92
CA PHE A 578 -4.85 18.53 -9.51
C PHE A 578 -5.57 19.32 -8.43
N GLU A 579 -5.78 20.62 -8.65
CA GLU A 579 -6.77 21.40 -7.93
C GLU A 579 -8.11 21.34 -8.68
N LEU A 580 -9.18 20.92 -8.01
CA LEU A 580 -10.56 20.98 -8.51
C LEU A 580 -11.33 22.06 -7.75
N ARG A 581 -11.66 23.16 -8.43
CA ARG A 581 -12.33 24.35 -7.87
C ARG A 581 -13.80 24.44 -8.30
N PHE A 582 -14.69 24.71 -7.35
CA PHE A 582 -16.14 24.82 -7.57
C PHE A 582 -16.82 25.64 -6.46
N HIS A 583 -18.10 26.00 -6.65
CA HIS A 583 -18.87 26.70 -5.63
C HIS A 583 -19.30 25.73 -4.51
N LYS A 584 -19.05 26.09 -3.24
CA LYS A 584 -19.28 25.28 -2.01
C LYS A 584 -20.62 24.52 -1.98
N LYS A 585 -21.69 25.09 -2.54
CA LYS A 585 -23.04 24.48 -2.62
C LYS A 585 -23.14 23.20 -3.45
N HIS A 586 -22.07 22.78 -4.13
CA HIS A 586 -22.03 21.57 -4.96
C HIS A 586 -21.09 20.48 -4.38
N LYS A 587 -20.63 20.59 -3.13
CA LYS A 587 -19.65 19.63 -2.55
C LYS A 587 -20.12 18.17 -2.61
N GLU A 588 -21.35 17.88 -2.16
CA GLU A 588 -21.97 16.54 -2.23
C GLU A 588 -21.99 16.04 -3.68
N LYS A 589 -22.59 16.80 -4.60
CA LYS A 589 -22.61 16.47 -6.04
C LYS A 589 -21.21 16.24 -6.65
N VAL A 590 -20.16 16.85 -6.12
CA VAL A 590 -18.77 16.57 -6.54
C VAL A 590 -18.32 15.17 -6.10
N LEU A 591 -18.58 14.81 -4.86
CA LEU A 591 -18.16 13.53 -4.26
C LEU A 591 -19.03 12.36 -4.72
N ASP A 592 -20.35 12.55 -4.76
CA ASP A 592 -21.34 11.48 -4.94
C ASP A 592 -21.70 11.21 -6.41
N SER A 593 -21.37 12.14 -7.32
CA SER A 593 -21.75 12.03 -8.74
C SER A 593 -20.62 12.40 -9.71
N TYR A 594 -19.97 13.55 -9.52
CA TYR A 594 -18.99 14.03 -10.51
C TYR A 594 -17.68 13.23 -10.50
N LEU A 595 -17.01 13.07 -9.35
CA LEU A 595 -15.78 12.26 -9.29
C LEU A 595 -16.05 10.78 -9.62
N PRO A 596 -17.17 10.15 -9.21
CA PRO A 596 -17.59 8.84 -9.71
C PRO A 596 -17.81 8.78 -11.23
N SER A 597 -18.36 9.82 -11.86
CA SER A 597 -18.52 9.85 -13.32
C SER A 597 -17.18 10.01 -14.05
N VAL A 598 -16.26 10.83 -13.53
CA VAL A 598 -14.86 10.92 -14.00
C VAL A 598 -14.12 9.58 -13.87
N LEU A 599 -14.31 8.86 -12.76
CA LEU A 599 -13.77 7.51 -12.55
C LEU A 599 -14.36 6.50 -13.55
N LYS A 600 -15.67 6.55 -13.81
CA LYS A 600 -16.34 5.67 -14.79
C LYS A 600 -15.89 5.95 -16.23
N GLU A 601 -15.85 7.23 -16.62
CA GLU A 601 -15.46 7.65 -17.96
C GLU A 601 -13.98 7.35 -18.22
N SER A 602 -13.08 7.64 -17.27
CA SER A 602 -11.66 7.32 -17.41
C SER A 602 -11.40 5.81 -17.57
N LYS A 603 -12.21 4.94 -16.96
CA LYS A 603 -12.15 3.48 -17.21
C LYS A 603 -12.56 3.14 -18.65
N ARG A 604 -13.68 3.66 -19.15
CA ARG A 604 -14.07 3.46 -20.57
C ARG A 604 -12.99 3.95 -21.53
N LEU A 605 -12.37 5.10 -21.24
CA LEU A 605 -11.26 5.67 -22.02
C LEU A 605 -9.94 4.86 -21.91
N MET A 606 -9.68 4.19 -20.78
CA MET A 606 -8.57 3.21 -20.68
C MET A 606 -8.85 1.99 -21.55
N GLU A 607 -10.10 1.51 -21.59
CA GLU A 607 -10.51 0.34 -22.37
C GLU A 607 -10.46 0.63 -23.89
N GLU A 608 -11.00 1.77 -24.34
CA GLU A 608 -10.89 2.26 -25.74
C GLU A 608 -9.44 2.45 -26.23
N LYS A 609 -8.51 2.69 -25.30
CA LYS A 609 -7.08 2.88 -25.59
C LYS A 609 -6.22 1.66 -25.29
N LYS A 610 -6.79 0.59 -24.72
CA LYS A 610 -6.07 -0.63 -24.35
C LYS A 610 -5.31 -1.21 -25.55
N THR A 611 -4.03 -1.49 -25.36
CA THR A 611 -3.28 -2.40 -26.21
C THR A 611 -3.41 -3.81 -25.65
N LEU A 612 -3.72 -4.78 -26.50
CA LEU A 612 -3.86 -6.16 -26.07
C LEU A 612 -2.51 -6.75 -25.63
N LYS A 613 -2.59 -7.68 -24.68
CA LYS A 613 -1.45 -8.43 -24.18
C LYS A 613 -1.61 -9.93 -24.40
N LEU A 614 -0.49 -10.57 -24.69
CA LEU A 614 -0.28 -12.00 -24.54
C LEU A 614 0.53 -12.20 -23.26
N HIS A 615 0.02 -13.04 -22.36
CA HIS A 615 0.64 -13.35 -21.07
C HIS A 615 1.13 -14.80 -21.08
N THR A 616 2.44 -15.00 -20.94
CA THR A 616 3.07 -16.33 -20.90
C THR A 616 3.66 -16.65 -19.52
N LEU A 617 4.00 -17.91 -19.24
CA LEU A 617 4.50 -18.33 -17.93
C LEU A 617 6.02 -18.09 -17.80
N GLY A 618 6.42 -17.19 -16.89
CA GLY A 618 7.84 -16.87 -16.67
C GLY A 618 8.69 -18.06 -16.16
N ASN A 619 10.02 -17.98 -16.27
CA ASN A 619 10.94 -19.09 -15.96
C ASN A 619 10.83 -19.63 -14.52
N ASP A 620 10.98 -20.95 -14.34
CA ASP A 620 10.88 -21.68 -13.06
C ASP A 620 11.78 -21.10 -11.94
N HIS A 621 13.01 -20.67 -12.28
CA HIS A 621 13.90 -19.99 -11.33
C HIS A 621 13.33 -18.67 -10.76
N MET A 622 12.54 -17.92 -11.54
CA MET A 622 11.85 -16.71 -11.05
C MET A 622 10.67 -17.07 -10.14
N ARG A 623 9.88 -18.10 -10.49
CA ARG A 623 8.65 -18.48 -9.76
C ARG A 623 8.88 -18.94 -8.32
N ARG A 624 10.10 -19.38 -7.98
CA ARG A 624 10.46 -19.96 -6.67
C ARG A 624 11.14 -18.98 -5.71
N TYR A 625 11.92 -18.02 -6.22
CA TYR A 625 12.75 -17.14 -5.39
C TYR A 625 12.19 -15.72 -5.24
N VAL A 626 11.31 -15.27 -6.14
CA VAL A 626 10.66 -13.95 -6.04
C VAL A 626 9.16 -14.14 -5.87
N GLY A 627 8.66 -13.87 -4.66
CA GLY A 627 7.23 -13.94 -4.32
C GLY A 627 6.38 -12.80 -4.91
N GLY A 628 6.60 -12.46 -6.18
CA GLY A 628 6.00 -11.29 -6.83
C GLY A 628 6.47 -10.99 -8.25
N ALA A 629 7.51 -11.67 -8.79
CA ALA A 629 7.81 -11.57 -10.22
C ALA A 629 6.58 -12.02 -11.01
N GLU A 630 6.16 -11.23 -12.01
CA GLU A 630 4.89 -11.42 -12.72
C GLU A 630 4.75 -12.88 -13.18
N THR A 631 3.82 -13.62 -12.56
CA THR A 631 3.56 -15.04 -12.87
C THR A 631 3.14 -15.22 -14.34
N TRP A 632 2.66 -14.13 -14.92
CA TRP A 632 2.16 -13.96 -16.28
C TRP A 632 2.92 -12.83 -16.98
N GLN A 633 4.00 -13.14 -17.68
CA GLN A 633 4.87 -12.16 -18.33
C GLN A 633 4.14 -11.49 -19.52
N PRO A 634 3.94 -10.15 -19.51
CA PRO A 634 3.14 -9.46 -20.51
C PRO A 634 3.94 -9.06 -21.76
N ILE A 635 3.52 -9.55 -22.91
CA ILE A 635 4.01 -9.18 -24.25
C ILE A 635 2.89 -8.43 -24.99
N LYS A 636 3.20 -7.43 -25.83
CA LYS A 636 2.18 -6.78 -26.69
C LYS A 636 1.64 -7.81 -27.69
N LEU A 637 0.33 -8.05 -27.69
CA LEU A 637 -0.34 -8.80 -28.75
C LEU A 637 -0.66 -7.85 -29.91
N ASP A 638 -0.21 -8.19 -31.11
CA ASP A 638 -0.38 -7.39 -32.34
C ASP A 638 -0.75 -8.31 -33.53
N HIS A 639 -1.61 -9.30 -33.26
CA HIS A 639 -1.93 -10.37 -34.22
C HIS A 639 -3.01 -9.88 -35.22
N PRO A 640 -2.81 -9.99 -36.54
CA PRO A 640 -3.75 -9.48 -37.55
C PRO A 640 -5.06 -10.29 -37.72
N ALA A 641 -5.23 -11.39 -36.99
CA ALA A 641 -6.40 -12.26 -37.13
C ALA A 641 -7.63 -11.62 -36.48
N ASN A 642 -8.70 -11.47 -37.25
CA ASN A 642 -9.99 -10.96 -36.81
C ASN A 642 -11.10 -11.76 -37.51
N PHE A 643 -12.36 -11.64 -37.07
CA PHE A 643 -13.44 -12.41 -37.69
C PHE A 643 -13.64 -12.10 -39.19
N GLY A 644 -13.19 -10.93 -39.68
CA GLY A 644 -13.15 -10.63 -41.12
C GLY A 644 -12.13 -11.48 -41.87
N THR A 645 -10.90 -11.57 -41.37
CA THR A 645 -9.79 -12.31 -42.02
C THR A 645 -9.79 -13.82 -41.74
N LEU A 646 -10.55 -14.29 -40.75
CA LEU A 646 -10.61 -15.72 -40.39
C LEU A 646 -11.42 -16.54 -41.41
N ALA A 647 -10.73 -17.41 -42.15
CA ALA A 647 -11.32 -18.32 -43.14
C ALA A 647 -12.09 -19.48 -42.47
N MET A 648 -13.42 -19.40 -42.46
CA MET A 648 -14.30 -20.43 -41.89
C MET A 648 -15.73 -20.38 -42.48
N ASN A 649 -16.62 -21.26 -42.00
CA ASN A 649 -18.04 -21.21 -42.31
C ASN A 649 -18.72 -19.95 -41.72
N THR A 650 -19.50 -19.23 -42.54
CA THR A 650 -20.14 -17.94 -42.20
C THR A 650 -21.19 -18.04 -41.09
N GLU A 651 -21.97 -19.12 -41.05
CA GLU A 651 -23.02 -19.35 -40.05
C GLU A 651 -22.41 -19.68 -38.68
N LEU A 652 -21.36 -20.52 -38.68
CA LEU A 652 -20.58 -20.83 -37.48
C LEU A 652 -19.89 -19.58 -36.93
N LYS A 653 -19.29 -18.76 -37.80
CA LYS A 653 -18.71 -17.45 -37.47
C LYS A 653 -19.73 -16.51 -36.81
N ALA A 654 -20.92 -16.36 -37.37
CA ALA A 654 -22.00 -15.56 -36.78
C ALA A 654 -22.43 -16.11 -35.41
N THR A 655 -22.62 -17.43 -35.29
CA THR A 655 -22.99 -18.11 -34.04
C THR A 655 -21.98 -17.87 -32.91
N ILE A 656 -20.68 -17.88 -33.23
CA ILE A 656 -19.61 -17.60 -32.26
C ILE A 656 -19.67 -16.14 -31.81
N MET A 657 -19.77 -15.19 -32.75
CA MET A 657 -19.84 -13.76 -32.43
C MET A 657 -21.07 -13.43 -31.55
N GLU A 658 -22.23 -14.02 -31.84
CA GLU A 658 -23.42 -13.90 -31.00
C GLU A 658 -23.21 -14.40 -29.56
N ASP A 659 -22.55 -15.54 -29.36
CA ASP A 659 -22.34 -16.07 -28.01
C ASP A 659 -21.33 -15.23 -27.22
N LEU A 660 -20.32 -14.67 -27.88
CA LEU A 660 -19.35 -13.75 -27.29
C LEU A 660 -20.00 -12.43 -26.84
N GLU A 661 -20.85 -11.81 -27.68
CA GLU A 661 -21.64 -10.65 -27.27
C GLU A 661 -22.58 -10.99 -26.12
N ARG A 662 -23.25 -12.15 -26.21
CA ARG A 662 -24.21 -12.65 -25.21
C ARG A 662 -23.54 -12.92 -23.87
N PHE A 663 -22.27 -13.35 -23.86
CA PHE A 663 -21.47 -13.53 -22.65
C PHE A 663 -21.15 -12.18 -21.98
N VAL A 664 -20.61 -11.21 -22.72
CA VAL A 664 -20.23 -9.89 -22.20
C VAL A 664 -21.45 -9.09 -21.73
N LYS A 665 -22.58 -9.17 -22.45
CA LYS A 665 -23.83 -8.47 -22.09
C LYS A 665 -24.55 -9.04 -20.85
N ARG A 666 -24.08 -10.15 -20.24
CA ARG A 666 -24.83 -10.92 -19.22
C ARG A 666 -24.28 -10.89 -17.79
N LYS A 667 -23.43 -9.93 -17.40
CA LYS A 667 -22.89 -9.82 -16.02
C LYS A 667 -23.92 -10.07 -14.90
N ASP A 668 -25.01 -9.30 -14.91
CA ASP A 668 -26.06 -9.37 -13.87
C ASP A 668 -27.07 -10.51 -14.09
N TYR A 669 -26.92 -11.29 -15.16
CA TYR A 669 -27.56 -12.60 -15.27
C TYR A 669 -26.73 -13.65 -14.50
N TYR A 670 -25.42 -13.76 -14.78
CA TYR A 670 -24.52 -14.71 -14.10
C TYR A 670 -24.56 -14.53 -12.57
N ARG A 671 -24.41 -13.28 -12.09
CA ARG A 671 -24.50 -12.92 -10.67
C ARG A 671 -25.83 -13.35 -10.02
N ARG A 672 -26.96 -13.12 -10.71
CA ARG A 672 -28.31 -13.43 -10.21
C ARG A 672 -28.60 -14.94 -10.17
N VAL A 673 -28.00 -15.73 -11.06
CA VAL A 673 -28.12 -17.21 -11.03
C VAL A 673 -27.03 -17.89 -10.21
N GLY A 674 -26.25 -17.14 -9.43
CA GLY A 674 -25.22 -17.68 -8.53
C GLY A 674 -24.03 -18.33 -9.23
N LYS A 675 -23.79 -18.02 -10.52
CA LYS A 675 -22.70 -18.61 -11.30
C LYS A 675 -21.54 -17.63 -11.49
N ALA A 676 -20.31 -18.14 -11.41
CA ALA A 676 -19.12 -17.41 -11.83
C ALA A 676 -19.26 -16.92 -13.28
N TRP A 677 -18.84 -15.69 -13.56
CA TRP A 677 -19.01 -15.07 -14.87
C TRP A 677 -17.89 -15.50 -15.84
N LYS A 678 -17.96 -16.77 -16.24
CA LYS A 678 -17.02 -17.47 -17.12
C LYS A 678 -17.73 -18.11 -18.33
N ARG A 679 -16.98 -18.38 -19.40
CA ARG A 679 -17.46 -19.14 -20.58
C ARG A 679 -16.41 -20.12 -21.07
N GLY A 680 -16.78 -21.39 -21.25
CA GLY A 680 -15.86 -22.44 -21.74
C GLY A 680 -16.04 -22.75 -23.22
N TYR A 681 -14.93 -22.79 -23.97
CA TYR A 681 -14.87 -23.18 -25.38
C TYR A 681 -13.89 -24.35 -25.58
N LEU A 682 -14.24 -25.28 -26.49
CA LEU A 682 -13.34 -26.32 -27.01
C LEU A 682 -13.23 -26.16 -28.53
N LEU A 683 -12.03 -25.92 -29.03
CA LEU A 683 -11.70 -25.88 -30.46
C LEU A 683 -11.06 -27.21 -30.86
N TYR A 684 -11.69 -27.97 -31.75
CA TYR A 684 -11.21 -29.30 -32.15
C TYR A 684 -11.25 -29.49 -33.66
N GLY A 685 -10.36 -30.33 -34.18
CA GLY A 685 -10.18 -30.60 -35.61
C GLY A 685 -8.70 -30.64 -35.99
N PRO A 686 -8.36 -30.90 -37.27
CA PRO A 686 -6.98 -31.08 -37.74
C PRO A 686 -6.01 -29.92 -37.41
N PRO A 687 -4.69 -30.13 -37.48
CA PRO A 687 -3.74 -29.01 -37.59
C PRO A 687 -4.03 -28.17 -38.85
N GLY A 688 -3.56 -26.92 -38.90
CA GLY A 688 -3.76 -26.04 -40.05
C GLY A 688 -5.18 -25.45 -40.23
N THR A 689 -6.16 -25.79 -39.39
CA THR A 689 -7.55 -25.27 -39.49
C THR A 689 -7.80 -23.96 -38.72
N GLY A 690 -6.75 -23.26 -38.29
CA GLY A 690 -6.86 -21.91 -37.72
C GLY A 690 -7.36 -21.83 -36.28
N LYS A 691 -7.21 -22.90 -35.48
CA LYS A 691 -7.62 -22.93 -34.05
C LYS A 691 -7.12 -21.70 -33.26
N SER A 692 -5.81 -21.46 -33.22
CA SER A 692 -5.22 -20.31 -32.52
C SER A 692 -5.52 -18.96 -33.20
N SER A 693 -5.75 -18.95 -34.52
CA SER A 693 -6.20 -17.76 -35.26
C SER A 693 -7.61 -17.33 -34.88
N LEU A 694 -8.51 -18.28 -34.55
CA LEU A 694 -9.81 -18.00 -33.98
C LEU A 694 -9.68 -17.40 -32.56
N ILE A 695 -8.76 -17.90 -31.73
CA ILE A 695 -8.49 -17.33 -30.40
C ILE A 695 -8.03 -15.87 -30.52
N ALA A 696 -7.11 -15.57 -31.43
CA ALA A 696 -6.68 -14.20 -31.71
C ALA A 696 -7.83 -13.32 -32.24
N ALA A 697 -8.71 -13.85 -33.10
CA ALA A 697 -9.91 -13.15 -33.56
C ALA A 697 -10.91 -12.86 -32.43
N MET A 698 -11.10 -13.79 -31.49
CA MET A 698 -11.93 -13.59 -30.29
C MET A 698 -11.33 -12.50 -29.38
N ALA A 699 -10.01 -12.52 -29.16
CA ALA A 699 -9.31 -11.53 -28.34
C ALA A 699 -9.41 -10.12 -28.94
N ASN A 700 -9.16 -9.97 -30.24
CA ASN A 700 -9.29 -8.71 -30.99
C ASN A 700 -10.73 -8.18 -31.01
N TYR A 701 -11.73 -9.07 -31.16
CA TYR A 701 -13.15 -8.67 -31.17
C TYR A 701 -13.66 -8.22 -29.79
N LEU A 702 -13.19 -8.84 -28.71
CA LEU A 702 -13.62 -8.51 -27.34
C LEU A 702 -12.73 -7.49 -26.62
N ASN A 703 -11.55 -7.18 -27.14
CA ASN A 703 -10.49 -6.42 -26.47
C ASN A 703 -10.04 -7.09 -25.14
N PHE A 704 -9.96 -8.43 -25.15
CA PHE A 704 -9.54 -9.26 -24.02
C PHE A 704 -8.07 -9.69 -24.14
N ASP A 705 -7.33 -9.70 -23.04
CA ASP A 705 -5.93 -10.17 -23.04
C ASP A 705 -5.86 -11.70 -23.07
N ILE A 706 -4.90 -12.26 -23.81
CA ILE A 706 -4.68 -13.71 -23.90
C ILE A 706 -3.73 -14.13 -22.78
N TYR A 707 -4.04 -15.24 -22.11
CA TYR A 707 -3.22 -15.88 -21.08
C TYR A 707 -2.94 -17.33 -21.50
N ASP A 708 -1.70 -17.63 -21.84
CA ASP A 708 -1.28 -18.87 -22.49
C ASP A 708 -0.71 -19.89 -21.47
N LEU A 709 -1.50 -20.93 -21.18
CA LEU A 709 -1.26 -21.87 -20.09
C LEU A 709 -0.57 -23.15 -20.57
N GLU A 710 0.74 -23.08 -20.76
CA GLU A 710 1.57 -24.25 -21.05
C GLU A 710 1.58 -25.23 -19.84
N LEU A 711 0.76 -26.29 -19.89
CA LEU A 711 0.56 -27.23 -18.77
C LEU A 711 1.85 -28.00 -18.40
N THR A 712 2.67 -28.32 -19.39
CA THR A 712 4.01 -28.93 -19.29
C THR A 712 4.96 -28.11 -18.41
N ALA A 713 4.85 -26.78 -18.45
CA ALA A 713 5.67 -25.88 -17.66
C ALA A 713 5.20 -25.75 -16.19
N ILE A 714 4.23 -26.55 -15.73
CA ILE A 714 3.67 -26.51 -14.38
C ILE A 714 3.95 -27.82 -13.66
N HIS A 715 4.50 -27.75 -12.44
CA HIS A 715 5.00 -28.95 -11.74
C HIS A 715 4.04 -29.48 -10.66
N THR A 716 3.22 -28.63 -10.05
CA THR A 716 2.24 -29.04 -9.02
C THR A 716 0.87 -28.38 -9.22
N ASN A 717 -0.18 -29.00 -8.68
CA ASN A 717 -1.53 -28.40 -8.65
C ASN A 717 -1.57 -27.08 -7.84
N SER A 718 -0.61 -26.85 -6.92
CA SER A 718 -0.47 -25.59 -6.19
C SER A 718 0.07 -24.46 -7.06
N ASP A 719 0.98 -24.76 -7.99
CA ASP A 719 1.49 -23.81 -8.99
C ASP A 719 0.39 -23.48 -10.00
N LEU A 720 -0.33 -24.51 -10.49
CA LEU A 720 -1.51 -24.33 -11.35
C LEU A 720 -2.55 -23.40 -10.72
N ARG A 721 -2.88 -23.61 -9.44
CA ARG A 721 -3.79 -22.75 -8.68
C ARG A 721 -3.25 -21.32 -8.53
N ARG A 722 -1.94 -21.13 -8.31
CA ARG A 722 -1.32 -19.79 -8.22
C ARG A 722 -1.47 -19.04 -9.55
N VAL A 723 -1.12 -19.70 -10.65
CA VAL A 723 -1.19 -19.18 -12.02
C VAL A 723 -2.62 -18.75 -12.38
N LEU A 724 -3.61 -19.63 -12.15
CA LEU A 724 -5.01 -19.36 -12.53
C LEU A 724 -5.72 -18.32 -11.65
N ILE A 725 -5.26 -18.13 -10.40
CA ILE A 725 -5.68 -17.00 -9.56
C ILE A 725 -5.07 -15.68 -10.06
N ALA A 726 -3.81 -15.70 -10.54
CA ALA A 726 -3.10 -14.53 -11.04
C ALA A 726 -3.55 -14.06 -12.45
N THR A 727 -4.34 -14.86 -13.17
CA THR A 727 -4.98 -14.45 -14.44
C THR A 727 -5.88 -13.23 -14.23
N GLY A 728 -5.87 -12.27 -15.15
CA GLY A 728 -6.68 -11.05 -15.08
C GLY A 728 -8.19 -11.28 -15.30
N ASN A 729 -8.97 -10.21 -15.18
CA ASN A 729 -10.35 -10.14 -15.66
C ASN A 729 -10.39 -9.53 -17.07
N ARG A 730 -11.43 -9.80 -17.86
CA ARG A 730 -11.51 -9.45 -19.31
C ARG A 730 -10.37 -10.12 -20.09
N SER A 731 -10.29 -11.43 -19.91
CA SER A 731 -9.20 -12.30 -20.33
C SER A 731 -9.70 -13.54 -21.07
N ILE A 732 -8.89 -14.05 -21.99
CA ILE A 732 -9.03 -15.38 -22.59
C ILE A 732 -7.88 -16.23 -22.08
N LEU A 733 -8.19 -17.19 -21.20
CA LEU A 733 -7.25 -18.23 -20.78
C LEU A 733 -7.24 -19.32 -21.86
N VAL A 734 -6.06 -19.64 -22.37
CA VAL A 734 -5.85 -20.63 -23.43
C VAL A 734 -5.11 -21.83 -22.84
N VAL A 735 -5.53 -23.03 -23.23
CA VAL A 735 -4.86 -24.30 -22.93
C VAL A 735 -4.72 -25.03 -24.26
N GLU A 736 -3.56 -24.91 -24.91
CA GLU A 736 -3.35 -25.55 -26.21
C GLU A 736 -2.98 -27.04 -26.08
N ASP A 737 -3.35 -27.83 -27.11
CA ASP A 737 -3.06 -29.25 -27.29
C ASP A 737 -3.19 -30.11 -26.01
N ILE A 738 -4.39 -30.06 -25.43
CA ILE A 738 -4.71 -30.81 -24.20
C ILE A 738 -4.64 -32.33 -24.40
N ASP A 739 -4.81 -32.85 -25.63
CA ASP A 739 -4.56 -34.26 -25.98
C ASP A 739 -3.07 -34.63 -25.84
N CYS A 740 -2.15 -33.81 -26.35
CA CYS A 740 -0.71 -34.02 -26.18
C CYS A 740 -0.28 -33.95 -24.71
N SER A 741 -0.98 -33.15 -23.90
CA SER A 741 -0.73 -33.03 -22.45
C SER A 741 -1.18 -34.25 -21.63
N LEU A 742 -2.02 -35.14 -22.19
CA LEU A 742 -2.58 -36.29 -21.46
C LEU A 742 -1.70 -37.56 -21.51
N GLU A 743 -0.95 -37.76 -22.60
CA GLU A 743 -0.09 -38.94 -22.79
C GLU A 743 1.08 -39.03 -21.77
N LEU A 744 1.31 -37.97 -20.97
CA LEU A 744 2.32 -37.91 -19.91
C LEU A 744 2.01 -38.79 -18.68
N HIS A 745 0.78 -39.30 -18.52
CA HIS A 745 0.39 -40.08 -17.33
C HIS A 745 0.10 -41.57 -17.58
N ASP A 746 -0.17 -42.00 -18.82
CA ASP A 746 -0.65 -43.38 -19.07
C ASP A 746 0.44 -44.38 -19.49
N ARG A 747 1.68 -44.20 -18.98
CA ARG A 747 2.70 -45.26 -19.01
C ARG A 747 2.47 -46.27 -17.88
N GLN A 748 1.37 -47.01 -17.99
CA GLN A 748 1.20 -48.28 -17.28
C GLN A 748 2.16 -49.30 -17.88
N THR A 749 3.36 -49.40 -17.31
CA THR A 749 4.36 -50.42 -17.67
C THR A 749 4.88 -51.08 -16.39
N GLU A 750 5.09 -52.39 -16.43
CA GLU A 750 5.15 -53.23 -15.22
C GLU A 750 6.35 -52.94 -14.29
N PRO A 751 6.20 -53.16 -12.96
CA PRO A 751 7.26 -52.93 -11.99
C PRO A 751 8.34 -54.02 -12.04
N GLN A 752 9.28 -53.89 -12.99
CA GLN A 752 10.56 -54.62 -12.98
C GLN A 752 11.49 -54.07 -11.88
N PRO A 753 11.99 -54.90 -10.94
CA PRO A 753 12.85 -54.43 -9.85
C PRO A 753 14.35 -54.52 -10.20
N SER A 754 15.08 -53.40 -10.22
CA SER A 754 16.43 -53.26 -9.61
C SER A 754 17.15 -51.95 -9.95
N VAL A 755 18.18 -51.65 -9.13
CA VAL A 755 19.21 -50.60 -9.29
C VAL A 755 18.73 -49.14 -9.14
N ALA A 756 19.59 -48.30 -8.55
CA ALA A 756 19.28 -46.95 -8.08
C ALA A 756 19.85 -45.83 -8.99
N ILE A 757 19.70 -44.58 -8.53
CA ILE A 757 20.27 -43.32 -9.06
C ILE A 757 19.47 -42.67 -10.23
N LYS A 758 18.32 -42.07 -9.88
CA LYS A 758 18.01 -40.64 -10.12
C LYS A 758 16.64 -40.26 -9.53
N PRO A 759 16.48 -39.10 -8.86
CA PRO A 759 15.17 -38.60 -8.46
C PRO A 759 14.46 -37.95 -9.66
N ASN A 760 13.88 -38.76 -10.54
CA ASN A 760 13.03 -38.26 -11.61
C ASN A 760 11.81 -37.55 -11.00
N ARG A 761 11.67 -36.25 -11.31
CA ARG A 761 10.53 -35.44 -10.86
C ARG A 761 9.27 -35.86 -11.63
N THR A 762 8.48 -36.76 -11.05
CA THR A 762 7.12 -37.04 -11.52
C THR A 762 6.29 -35.76 -11.44
N SER A 763 5.77 -35.28 -12.57
CA SER A 763 4.89 -34.11 -12.66
C SER A 763 3.59 -34.39 -11.89
N GLN A 764 3.24 -33.54 -10.92
CA GLN A 764 2.05 -33.72 -10.08
C GLN A 764 0.85 -32.90 -10.55
N VAL A 765 0.92 -32.25 -11.71
CA VAL A 765 -0.26 -31.68 -12.37
C VAL A 765 -1.11 -32.83 -12.91
N THR A 766 -2.36 -32.89 -12.47
CA THR A 766 -3.33 -33.91 -12.89
C THR A 766 -4.49 -33.25 -13.62
N LEU A 767 -5.13 -33.98 -14.55
CA LEU A 767 -6.34 -33.51 -15.21
C LEU A 767 -7.43 -33.16 -14.18
N SER A 768 -7.58 -33.98 -13.13
CA SER A 768 -8.47 -33.71 -12.00
C SER A 768 -8.15 -32.37 -11.30
N GLY A 769 -6.88 -32.02 -11.13
CA GLY A 769 -6.45 -30.73 -10.56
C GLY A 769 -6.90 -29.53 -11.39
N LEU A 770 -6.75 -29.60 -12.72
CA LEU A 770 -7.23 -28.58 -13.66
C LEU A 770 -8.77 -28.49 -13.65
N LEU A 771 -9.46 -29.63 -13.71
CA LEU A 771 -10.92 -29.73 -13.64
C LEU A 771 -11.51 -29.18 -12.34
N ASN A 772 -10.88 -29.48 -11.19
CA ASN A 772 -11.30 -28.96 -9.88
C ASN A 772 -11.09 -27.45 -9.74
N PHE A 773 -10.15 -26.84 -10.49
CA PHE A 773 -10.08 -25.39 -10.59
C PHE A 773 -11.21 -24.84 -11.47
N ILE A 774 -11.42 -25.42 -12.65
CA ILE A 774 -12.42 -24.95 -13.63
C ILE A 774 -13.82 -24.95 -13.02
N ASP A 775 -14.21 -26.00 -12.28
CA ASP A 775 -15.52 -26.08 -11.63
C ASP A 775 -15.61 -25.38 -10.27
N GLY A 776 -14.55 -25.48 -9.48
CA GLY A 776 -14.61 -25.23 -8.03
C GLY A 776 -14.76 -23.78 -7.63
N LEU A 777 -14.75 -23.55 -6.31
CA LEU A 777 -14.83 -22.22 -5.68
C LEU A 777 -13.76 -21.24 -6.18
N TRP A 778 -12.62 -21.74 -6.67
CA TRP A 778 -11.55 -20.93 -7.25
C TRP A 778 -11.92 -20.30 -8.61
N SER A 779 -12.88 -20.87 -9.34
CA SER A 779 -13.44 -20.25 -10.55
C SER A 779 -14.25 -18.97 -10.25
N SER A 780 -14.65 -18.75 -8.98
CA SER A 780 -15.28 -17.52 -8.50
C SER A 780 -14.29 -16.42 -8.12
N CYS A 781 -12.98 -16.66 -8.18
CA CYS A 781 -11.94 -15.67 -7.86
C CYS A 781 -11.68 -14.64 -8.99
N GLY A 782 -12.52 -14.60 -10.02
CA GLY A 782 -12.42 -13.67 -11.14
C GLY A 782 -13.77 -13.36 -11.78
N ASP A 783 -13.87 -12.16 -12.36
CA ASP A 783 -15.01 -11.68 -13.13
C ASP A 783 -14.64 -11.68 -14.63
N GLU A 784 -15.58 -11.99 -15.53
CA GLU A 784 -15.44 -11.76 -16.98
C GLU A 784 -14.26 -12.52 -17.63
N ARG A 785 -14.27 -13.85 -17.60
CA ARG A 785 -13.22 -14.69 -18.20
C ARG A 785 -13.74 -15.68 -19.24
N ILE A 786 -13.04 -15.82 -20.36
CA ILE A 786 -13.24 -16.92 -21.32
C ILE A 786 -12.12 -17.94 -21.10
N ILE A 787 -12.44 -19.22 -21.21
CA ILE A 787 -11.46 -20.31 -21.19
C ILE A 787 -11.59 -21.08 -22.51
N VAL A 788 -10.49 -21.25 -23.24
CA VAL A 788 -10.44 -21.95 -24.52
C VAL A 788 -9.45 -23.10 -24.44
N PHE A 789 -9.90 -24.29 -24.79
CA PHE A 789 -9.07 -25.48 -24.95
C PHE A 789 -8.91 -25.77 -26.44
N THR A 790 -7.69 -26.11 -26.90
CA THR A 790 -7.49 -26.65 -28.25
C THR A 790 -7.13 -28.13 -28.18
N THR A 791 -7.55 -28.87 -29.20
CA THR A 791 -7.21 -30.29 -29.35
C THR A 791 -7.22 -30.68 -30.83
N ASN A 792 -6.52 -31.76 -31.19
CA ASN A 792 -6.65 -32.38 -32.50
C ASN A 792 -7.65 -33.54 -32.45
N HIS A 793 -7.68 -34.30 -31.36
CA HIS A 793 -8.50 -35.50 -31.17
C HIS A 793 -9.49 -35.38 -30.00
N LYS A 794 -10.67 -34.82 -30.25
CA LYS A 794 -11.76 -34.69 -29.24
C LYS A 794 -12.20 -36.04 -28.65
N ASP A 795 -12.08 -37.10 -29.43
CA ASP A 795 -12.32 -38.50 -29.07
C ASP A 795 -11.38 -39.04 -27.98
N ARG A 796 -10.18 -38.46 -27.83
CA ARG A 796 -9.20 -38.83 -26.78
C ARG A 796 -9.42 -38.10 -25.44
N LEU A 797 -10.38 -37.17 -25.36
CA LEU A 797 -10.62 -36.39 -24.15
C LEU A 797 -11.54 -37.12 -23.17
N ASP A 798 -11.15 -37.11 -21.88
CA ASP A 798 -11.99 -37.59 -20.77
C ASP A 798 -13.41 -36.97 -20.86
N PRO A 799 -14.50 -37.77 -20.93
CA PRO A 799 -15.87 -37.27 -20.94
C PRO A 799 -16.24 -36.36 -19.75
N ALA A 800 -15.45 -36.34 -18.68
CA ALA A 800 -15.56 -35.36 -17.60
C ALA A 800 -15.20 -33.92 -18.04
N LEU A 801 -14.31 -33.72 -19.02
CA LEU A 801 -14.00 -32.40 -19.59
C LEU A 801 -15.22 -31.80 -20.30
N LEU A 802 -15.94 -32.63 -21.07
CA LEU A 802 -17.04 -32.24 -21.95
C LEU A 802 -18.36 -31.94 -21.23
N ARG A 803 -18.35 -31.76 -19.90
CA ARG A 803 -19.55 -31.51 -19.08
C ARG A 803 -19.95 -30.02 -19.13
N PRO A 804 -21.26 -29.68 -19.24
CA PRO A 804 -21.73 -28.30 -19.20
C PRO A 804 -21.25 -27.54 -17.95
N GLY A 805 -20.74 -26.32 -18.12
CA GLY A 805 -20.08 -25.53 -17.08
C GLY A 805 -18.54 -25.56 -17.12
N ARG A 806 -17.95 -26.52 -17.86
CA ARG A 806 -16.50 -26.62 -18.13
C ARG A 806 -16.17 -26.17 -19.56
N MET A 807 -16.74 -26.88 -20.53
CA MET A 807 -16.67 -26.61 -21.96
C MET A 807 -18.12 -26.48 -22.44
N ASP A 808 -18.60 -25.24 -22.59
CA ASP A 808 -20.00 -24.98 -22.93
C ASP A 808 -20.25 -24.93 -24.44
N VAL A 809 -19.22 -24.57 -25.21
CA VAL A 809 -19.29 -24.38 -26.66
C VAL A 809 -18.23 -25.24 -27.34
N HIS A 810 -18.66 -26.19 -28.16
CA HIS A 810 -17.77 -27.12 -28.88
C HIS A 810 -17.72 -26.74 -30.36
N ILE A 811 -16.59 -26.19 -30.82
CA ILE A 811 -16.39 -25.68 -32.19
C ILE A 811 -15.51 -26.65 -32.97
N HIS A 812 -16.06 -27.23 -34.04
CA HIS A 812 -15.29 -28.04 -34.99
C HIS A 812 -14.65 -27.13 -36.04
N MET A 813 -13.32 -27.04 -36.02
CA MET A 813 -12.52 -26.34 -37.02
C MET A 813 -12.13 -27.34 -38.11
N SER A 814 -13.02 -27.51 -39.09
CA SER A 814 -12.90 -28.46 -40.20
C SER A 814 -11.91 -28.03 -41.29
N TYR A 815 -11.76 -28.87 -42.31
CA TYR A 815 -11.19 -28.54 -43.62
C TYR A 815 -11.85 -27.31 -44.28
N CYS A 816 -11.18 -26.75 -45.29
CA CYS A 816 -11.50 -25.46 -45.88
C CYS A 816 -12.83 -25.49 -46.65
N SER A 817 -13.89 -24.91 -46.06
CA SER A 817 -15.17 -24.75 -46.74
C SER A 817 -15.07 -23.77 -47.93
N PRO A 818 -15.96 -23.84 -48.93
CA PRO A 818 -16.02 -22.85 -50.00
C PRO A 818 -16.07 -21.39 -49.52
N SER A 819 -16.81 -21.10 -48.45
CA SER A 819 -16.84 -19.76 -47.81
C SER A 819 -15.53 -19.38 -47.10
N GLY A 820 -14.77 -20.37 -46.62
CA GLY A 820 -13.43 -20.18 -46.08
C GLY A 820 -12.46 -19.82 -47.20
N PHE A 821 -12.52 -20.54 -48.33
CA PHE A 821 -11.76 -20.20 -49.53
C PHE A 821 -12.09 -18.80 -50.05
N ASP A 822 -13.37 -18.39 -50.08
CA ASP A 822 -13.74 -17.02 -50.48
C ASP A 822 -13.04 -15.97 -49.61
N THR A 823 -12.91 -16.24 -48.30
CA THR A 823 -12.17 -15.38 -47.37
C THR A 823 -10.66 -15.39 -47.67
N LEU A 824 -10.08 -16.54 -48.05
CA LEU A 824 -8.67 -16.64 -48.44
C LEU A 824 -8.39 -15.93 -49.78
N ALA A 825 -9.24 -16.08 -50.80
CA ALA A 825 -9.08 -15.43 -52.10
C ALA A 825 -9.06 -13.90 -51.96
N VAL A 826 -9.95 -13.34 -51.13
CA VAL A 826 -9.95 -11.90 -50.80
C VAL A 826 -8.69 -11.49 -50.02
N ASN A 827 -8.29 -12.27 -49.00
CA ASN A 827 -7.14 -11.91 -48.15
C ASN A 827 -5.78 -12.00 -48.85
N TYR A 828 -5.58 -13.00 -49.72
CA TYR A 828 -4.29 -13.30 -50.35
C TYR A 828 -4.15 -12.69 -51.75
N LEU A 829 -5.23 -12.64 -52.53
CA LEU A 829 -5.21 -12.19 -53.93
C LEU A 829 -6.03 -10.91 -54.18
N GLY A 830 -6.84 -10.45 -53.22
CA GLY A 830 -7.76 -9.31 -53.39
C GLY A 830 -8.99 -9.59 -54.26
N VAL A 831 -9.19 -10.84 -54.69
CA VAL A 831 -10.23 -11.24 -55.66
C VAL A 831 -11.52 -11.66 -54.94
N ASN A 832 -12.67 -11.20 -55.45
CA ASN A 832 -14.01 -11.51 -54.91
C ASN A 832 -14.81 -12.48 -55.80
N ASP A 833 -14.22 -12.95 -56.90
CA ASP A 833 -14.92 -13.71 -57.94
C ASP A 833 -15.28 -15.14 -57.53
N HIS A 834 -16.37 -15.63 -58.11
CA HIS A 834 -16.93 -16.94 -57.77
C HIS A 834 -16.23 -18.05 -58.57
N HIS A 835 -15.03 -18.44 -58.15
CA HIS A 835 -14.26 -19.55 -58.72
C HIS A 835 -14.94 -20.92 -58.46
N SER A 836 -15.96 -21.22 -59.25
CA SER A 836 -16.85 -22.39 -59.12
C SER A 836 -16.08 -23.71 -59.09
N ILE A 837 -15.10 -23.89 -59.97
CA ILE A 837 -14.26 -25.09 -60.07
C ILE A 837 -13.49 -25.32 -58.76
N THR A 838 -12.86 -24.28 -58.21
CA THR A 838 -12.11 -24.37 -56.94
C THR A 838 -13.03 -24.72 -55.78
N ARG A 839 -14.23 -24.11 -55.71
CA ARG A 839 -15.25 -24.43 -54.70
C ARG A 839 -15.75 -25.89 -54.82
N GLU A 840 -15.92 -26.40 -56.03
CA GLU A 840 -16.35 -27.78 -56.27
C GLU A 840 -15.27 -28.81 -55.89
N LEU A 841 -13.99 -28.52 -56.17
CA LEU A 841 -12.87 -29.37 -55.79
C LEU A 841 -12.64 -29.39 -54.26
N LEU A 842 -12.76 -28.24 -53.59
CA LEU A 842 -12.72 -28.14 -52.12
C LEU A 842 -13.88 -28.90 -51.45
N ALA A 843 -15.05 -28.97 -52.09
CA ALA A 843 -16.16 -29.78 -51.58
C ALA A 843 -15.94 -31.30 -51.69
N LYS A 844 -14.87 -31.75 -52.36
CA LYS A 844 -14.52 -33.16 -52.61
C LYS A 844 -13.21 -33.61 -51.96
N THR A 845 -12.49 -32.70 -51.28
CA THR A 845 -11.13 -32.93 -50.76
C THR A 845 -10.96 -32.46 -49.32
N SER A 846 -10.04 -33.11 -48.60
CA SER A 846 -9.78 -32.94 -47.18
C SER A 846 -8.61 -31.98 -46.94
N VAL A 847 -8.68 -30.76 -47.50
CA VAL A 847 -7.57 -29.78 -47.50
C VAL A 847 -7.81 -28.67 -46.48
N THR A 848 -6.79 -28.33 -45.70
CA THR A 848 -6.86 -27.33 -44.64
C THR A 848 -6.76 -25.89 -45.17
N PRO A 849 -7.33 -24.90 -44.46
CA PRO A 849 -7.12 -23.47 -44.76
C PRO A 849 -5.64 -23.06 -44.85
N ALA A 850 -4.76 -23.68 -44.06
CA ALA A 850 -3.31 -23.45 -44.14
C ALA A 850 -2.71 -23.94 -45.47
N GLU A 851 -3.02 -25.16 -45.91
CA GLU A 851 -2.55 -25.67 -47.22
C GLU A 851 -3.08 -24.83 -48.38
N VAL A 852 -4.35 -24.41 -48.35
CA VAL A 852 -4.92 -23.51 -49.37
C VAL A 852 -4.18 -22.17 -49.38
N GLY A 853 -3.94 -21.56 -48.21
CA GLY A 853 -3.16 -20.33 -48.08
C GLY A 853 -1.72 -20.49 -48.57
N GLU A 854 -1.09 -21.65 -48.36
CA GLU A 854 0.25 -21.95 -48.87
C GLU A 854 0.28 -22.02 -50.40
N GLN A 855 -0.71 -22.62 -51.05
CA GLN A 855 -0.79 -22.60 -52.53
C GLN A 855 -0.99 -21.17 -53.06
N LEU A 856 -1.86 -20.38 -52.42
CA LEU A 856 -2.12 -18.99 -52.79
C LEU A 856 -0.90 -18.07 -52.60
N LEU A 857 0.03 -18.41 -51.68
CA LEU A 857 1.29 -17.68 -51.49
C LEU A 857 2.37 -17.97 -52.54
N LYS A 858 2.21 -18.97 -53.42
CA LYS A 858 3.26 -19.38 -54.37
C LYS A 858 3.40 -18.47 -55.59
N ASN A 859 2.47 -17.55 -55.81
CA ASN A 859 2.55 -16.56 -56.88
C ASN A 859 1.80 -15.27 -56.49
N GLU A 860 2.32 -14.12 -56.89
CA GLU A 860 1.67 -12.82 -56.70
C GLU A 860 0.58 -12.56 -57.76
N ASP A 861 0.64 -13.25 -58.91
CA ASP A 861 -0.40 -13.19 -59.93
C ASP A 861 -1.63 -14.05 -59.55
N PRO A 862 -2.84 -13.47 -59.47
CA PRO A 862 -4.03 -14.20 -59.04
C PRO A 862 -4.42 -15.38 -59.94
N GLU A 863 -4.30 -15.25 -61.26
CA GLU A 863 -4.69 -16.34 -62.18
C GLU A 863 -3.75 -17.54 -62.05
N ALA A 864 -2.44 -17.28 -61.99
CA ALA A 864 -1.43 -18.32 -61.80
C ALA A 864 -1.49 -18.96 -60.40
N ALA A 865 -1.75 -18.18 -59.34
CA ALA A 865 -1.95 -18.70 -57.98
C ALA A 865 -3.19 -19.61 -57.89
N LEU A 866 -4.33 -19.17 -58.45
CA LEU A 866 -5.56 -19.96 -58.51
C LEU A 866 -5.40 -21.22 -59.36
N LYS A 867 -4.67 -21.15 -60.47
CA LYS A 867 -4.35 -22.32 -61.28
C LYS A 867 -3.51 -23.34 -60.51
N GLY A 868 -2.44 -22.89 -59.83
CA GLY A 868 -1.61 -23.77 -58.99
C GLY A 868 -2.40 -24.45 -57.86
N LEU A 869 -3.35 -23.73 -57.25
CA LEU A 869 -4.29 -24.31 -56.29
C LEU A 869 -5.22 -25.34 -56.94
N ILE A 870 -5.77 -25.08 -58.13
CA ILE A 870 -6.62 -26.04 -58.85
C ILE A 870 -5.84 -27.31 -59.20
N ASP A 871 -4.62 -27.19 -59.71
CA ASP A 871 -3.76 -28.33 -60.06
C ASP A 871 -3.44 -29.18 -58.81
N PHE A 872 -3.12 -28.55 -57.67
CA PHE A 872 -2.94 -29.22 -56.38
C PHE A 872 -4.21 -29.93 -55.87
N LEU A 873 -5.37 -29.28 -55.95
CA LEU A 873 -6.64 -29.88 -55.54
C LEU A 873 -7.03 -31.06 -56.44
N GLN A 874 -6.77 -30.99 -57.74
CA GLN A 874 -6.99 -32.12 -58.67
C GLN A 874 -6.05 -33.30 -58.39
N GLN A 875 -4.83 -33.06 -57.90
CA GLN A 875 -3.96 -34.12 -57.40
C GLN A 875 -4.55 -34.75 -56.12
N LYS A 876 -4.99 -33.93 -55.16
CA LYS A 876 -5.60 -34.42 -53.91
C LYS A 876 -6.86 -35.26 -54.12
N VAL A 877 -7.73 -34.92 -55.09
CA VAL A 877 -8.86 -35.77 -55.48
C VAL A 877 -8.40 -37.18 -55.87
N LYS A 878 -7.37 -37.29 -56.71
CA LYS A 878 -6.84 -38.58 -57.19
C LYS A 878 -6.23 -39.39 -56.05
N GLU A 879 -5.42 -38.77 -55.21
CA GLU A 879 -4.84 -39.41 -54.02
C GLU A 879 -5.93 -39.96 -53.07
N GLU A 880 -6.98 -39.18 -52.79
CA GLU A 880 -8.10 -39.64 -51.96
C GLU A 880 -8.92 -40.76 -52.61
N ASP A 881 -9.18 -40.69 -53.93
CA ASP A 881 -9.97 -41.70 -54.64
C ASP A 881 -9.20 -43.02 -54.86
N GLU A 882 -7.87 -42.96 -55.06
CA GLU A 882 -7.00 -44.15 -55.07
C GLU A 882 -7.02 -44.87 -53.71
N ILE A 883 -6.92 -44.13 -52.61
CA ILE A 883 -7.04 -44.68 -51.24
C ILE A 883 -8.44 -45.30 -51.02
N ARG A 884 -9.52 -44.64 -51.45
CA ARG A 884 -10.90 -45.15 -51.35
C ARG A 884 -11.19 -46.40 -52.18
N VAL A 885 -10.35 -46.72 -53.16
CA VAL A 885 -10.40 -47.97 -53.94
C VAL A 885 -9.59 -49.07 -53.25
N GLY A 886 -8.41 -48.75 -52.70
CA GLY A 886 -7.58 -49.71 -51.94
C GLY A 886 -8.22 -50.19 -50.63
N ASP A 887 -8.95 -49.33 -49.93
CA ASP A 887 -9.65 -49.69 -48.67
C ASP A 887 -10.91 -50.57 -48.90
N LYS A 888 -11.11 -51.09 -50.13
CA LYS A 888 -12.26 -51.93 -50.55
C LYS A 888 -11.86 -53.23 -51.25
N SER A 889 -10.57 -53.57 -51.26
CA SER A 889 -9.99 -54.79 -51.86
C SER A 889 -9.32 -55.68 -50.82
#